data_AF-A0A0T0MJD2-F1
#
_entry.id   AF-A0A0T0MJD2-F1
#
_cell.length_a   1.000
_cell.length_b   1.000
_cell.length_c   1.000
_cell.angle_alpha   90.00
_cell.angle_beta   90.00
_cell.angle_gamma   90.00
#
_symmetry.space_group_name_H-M   'P 1'
#
loop_
_entity.id
_entity.type
_entity.pdbx_description
1 polymer ?
#
loop_
_entity_poly.entity_id
_entity_poly.type
_entity_poly.pdbx_seq_one_letter_code
_entity_poly.pdbx_strand_id
1 'polypeptide(L)'
;MLEAAAGEAAAGFLDALSVPKWVTPLVVPPVMPTAGSTTLRGGKNADLYDIAVRQISQQVLPAPLPPTTLWAYGPTSARSDKATLLFHAPSATIEAKWRRPVRVTWRNELVDADGRFLPHLLPVDPTLHWANPPGGTTDRDSRPVFAATPGPYRGPVPVVTHVHGAVGVGDESDGYPEAWYLPDAVDVPVGHAHDGTWYAFFRSKAEAAHGVSWPAGGATFHYPDDQRASTLWYHDHTLGMTRANVYAGPAGFYLLRGGPHGDDAVIDSRTGQPAVLPGPAPKEGDGFPSSKRYREIPLAIQDRSFLSDGSLFYPDSREFFDGTVGPYLPEGDVSPIWNPEFFGNTIMVNGHTWPTHTVEQRRYRFRLLNGCNSRFLILDLGLPGAEAWQIGTEGGLLAAPVNLTAAHGGRLLLAPAERADVILDLTHVPVGSHIIRNLGPDEPFGGGQPDDDFDVANPASTGQVLQLVVVPATSPDATTPPAFLVLPAIDPLPTTSVRRLALVEEMSMAPELAEDPPPIAALLGTVDATGTWSTSMWSDPVTENPAVGAAETWEIYNSTADAHPIHVHEVVFQVADREPVVIDEATHHIAPAGGARPPDPGENGWKDTVIAYPGEVTRIRMRFDRGGQFVWHCHIVEHEDNEMMRPYRIGPEQPGQPGHPPA
;
A
#
# COMPACT_ATOMS: atom_id res chain seq x y z
N MET A 1 11.87 19.82 -8.97
CA MET A 1 11.17 20.56 -10.05
C MET A 1 9.67 20.78 -9.79
N LEU A 2 9.00 20.06 -8.88
CA LEU A 2 7.57 20.21 -8.58
C LEU A 2 7.17 21.50 -7.83
N GLU A 3 8.07 22.12 -7.04
CA GLU A 3 7.80 23.47 -6.48
C GLU A 3 7.76 24.56 -7.56
N ALA A 4 8.40 24.34 -8.72
CA ALA A 4 8.35 25.29 -9.84
C ALA A 4 7.05 25.15 -10.67
N ALA A 5 6.52 23.93 -10.83
CA ALA A 5 5.22 23.70 -11.46
C ALA A 5 4.04 24.15 -10.58
N ALA A 6 4.18 24.08 -9.25
CA ALA A 6 3.22 24.65 -8.30
C ALA A 6 3.20 26.20 -8.30
N GLY A 7 4.16 26.85 -8.98
CA GLY A 7 4.33 28.31 -9.01
C GLY A 7 3.29 29.06 -9.86
N GLU A 8 2.64 28.39 -10.81
CA GLU A 8 1.46 28.93 -11.49
C GLU A 8 0.23 28.20 -10.97
N ALA A 9 -0.29 28.72 -9.86
CA ALA A 9 -1.49 28.22 -9.19
C ALA A 9 -2.61 27.91 -10.18
N ALA A 10 -2.87 26.62 -10.40
CA ALA A 10 -4.22 26.17 -10.71
C ALA A 10 -5.15 26.86 -9.72
N ALA A 11 -6.10 27.65 -10.22
CA ALA A 11 -6.90 28.55 -9.41
C ALA A 11 -7.51 27.77 -8.22
N GLY A 12 -7.08 28.11 -7.00
CA GLY A 12 -7.61 27.49 -5.78
C GLY A 12 -6.77 26.41 -5.13
N PHE A 13 -5.53 26.13 -5.54
CA PHE A 13 -4.61 25.25 -4.78
C PHE A 13 -4.32 25.80 -3.36
N LEU A 14 -4.34 24.95 -2.33
CA LEU A 14 -4.03 25.33 -0.95
C LEU A 14 -2.52 25.31 -0.70
N ASP A 15 -1.98 26.46 -0.30
CA ASP A 15 -0.59 26.55 0.19
C ASP A 15 -0.45 25.76 1.50
N ALA A 16 0.35 24.69 1.47
CA ALA A 16 0.68 23.85 2.62
C ALA A 16 1.31 24.62 3.79
N LEU A 17 1.99 25.75 3.53
CA LEU A 17 2.59 26.60 4.56
C LEU A 17 1.54 27.42 5.31
N SER A 18 0.37 27.64 4.69
CA SER A 18 -0.76 28.33 5.32
C SER A 18 -1.55 27.46 6.32
N VAL A 19 -1.40 26.13 6.24
CA VAL A 19 -2.12 25.17 7.08
C VAL A 19 -1.49 25.13 8.49
N PRO A 20 -2.26 25.42 9.55
CA PRO A 20 -1.76 25.34 10.93
C PRO A 20 -1.30 23.93 11.31
N LYS A 21 -0.07 23.81 11.81
CA LYS A 21 0.50 22.53 12.26
C LYS A 21 0.31 22.34 13.76
N TRP A 22 0.21 21.08 14.20
CA TRP A 22 0.21 20.71 15.62
C TRP A 22 -1.00 21.17 16.44
N VAL A 23 -2.06 21.61 15.78
CA VAL A 23 -3.29 22.08 16.44
C VAL A 23 -4.37 21.00 16.56
N THR A 24 -4.24 19.91 15.81
CA THR A 24 -5.18 18.79 15.81
C THR A 24 -4.55 17.56 16.46
N PRO A 25 -5.21 16.91 17.44
CA PRO A 25 -4.70 15.67 18.02
C PRO A 25 -4.60 14.54 17.01
N LEU A 26 -3.60 13.66 17.16
CA LEU A 26 -3.51 12.41 16.42
C LEU A 26 -4.72 11.52 16.72
N VAL A 27 -5.35 11.01 15.67
CA VAL A 27 -6.33 9.93 15.78
C VAL A 27 -5.59 8.60 15.87
N VAL A 28 -5.96 7.78 16.85
CA VAL A 28 -5.56 6.36 16.88
C VAL A 28 -6.71 5.56 16.28
N PRO A 29 -6.51 4.87 15.14
CA PRO A 29 -7.57 4.12 14.48
C PRO A 29 -8.24 3.15 15.45
N PRO A 30 -9.59 3.16 15.57
CA PRO A 30 -10.30 2.22 16.42
C PRO A 30 -10.28 0.83 15.77
N VAL A 31 -10.66 -0.19 16.53
CA VAL A 31 -10.84 -1.54 16.00
C VAL A 31 -12.20 -1.65 15.30
N MET A 32 -12.19 -2.19 14.10
CA MET A 32 -13.38 -2.50 13.29
C MET A 32 -14.29 -3.45 14.08
N PRO A 33 -15.57 -3.09 14.32
CA PRO A 33 -16.48 -3.99 15.00
C PRO A 33 -16.81 -5.19 14.11
N THR A 34 -16.88 -6.36 14.73
CA THR A 34 -17.34 -7.58 14.06
C THR A 34 -18.85 -7.49 13.79
N ALA A 35 -19.30 -7.87 12.59
CA ALA A 35 -20.72 -8.05 12.27
C ALA A 35 -21.30 -9.28 12.97
N GLY A 36 -20.46 -10.28 13.24
CA GLY A 36 -20.87 -11.51 13.93
C GLY A 36 -19.78 -12.56 13.96
N SER A 37 -20.18 -13.80 14.19
CA SER A 37 -19.29 -14.97 14.09
C SER A 37 -20.08 -16.16 13.57
N THR A 38 -19.41 -17.07 12.85
CA THR A 38 -20.02 -18.31 12.37
C THR A 38 -19.10 -19.50 12.60
N THR A 39 -19.63 -20.71 12.50
CA THR A 39 -18.83 -21.95 12.49
C THR A 39 -18.73 -22.45 11.06
N LEU A 40 -17.51 -22.47 10.53
CA LEU A 40 -17.20 -22.95 9.19
C LEU A 40 -17.37 -24.46 9.07
N ARG A 41 -17.45 -24.96 7.83
CA ARG A 41 -17.29 -26.39 7.54
C ARG A 41 -15.95 -26.87 8.13
N GLY A 42 -15.99 -27.94 8.94
CA GLY A 42 -14.83 -28.41 9.71
C GLY A 42 -14.74 -27.87 11.14
N GLY A 43 -15.72 -27.11 11.61
CA GLY A 43 -15.89 -26.76 13.03
C GLY A 43 -15.07 -25.56 13.53
N LYS A 44 -14.32 -24.88 12.65
CA LYS A 44 -13.57 -23.67 13.01
C LYS A 44 -14.53 -22.48 13.15
N ASN A 45 -14.37 -21.69 14.22
CA ASN A 45 -15.10 -20.43 14.35
C ASN A 45 -14.42 -19.34 13.53
N ALA A 46 -15.20 -18.57 12.79
CA ALA A 46 -14.77 -17.44 12.01
C ALA A 46 -15.43 -16.14 12.48
N ASP A 47 -14.69 -15.04 12.41
CA ASP A 47 -15.23 -13.69 12.60
C ASP A 47 -15.80 -13.17 11.28
N LEU A 48 -16.95 -12.51 11.36
CA LEU A 48 -17.65 -11.95 10.21
C LEU A 48 -17.57 -10.43 10.26
N TYR A 49 -17.26 -9.82 9.14
CA TYR A 49 -17.34 -8.39 8.90
C TYR A 49 -18.22 -8.11 7.69
N ASP A 50 -18.95 -7.01 7.74
CA ASP A 50 -19.69 -6.44 6.62
C ASP A 50 -19.24 -4.99 6.51
N ILE A 51 -18.45 -4.70 5.47
CA ILE A 51 -17.70 -3.45 5.31
C ILE A 51 -18.06 -2.86 3.95
N ALA A 52 -18.47 -1.60 3.95
CA ALA A 52 -18.71 -0.85 2.72
C ALA A 52 -17.65 0.23 2.53
N VAL A 53 -17.37 0.60 1.28
CA VAL A 53 -16.80 1.90 0.94
C VAL A 53 -17.92 2.91 0.72
N ARG A 54 -17.81 4.10 1.32
CA ARG A 54 -18.76 5.21 1.17
C ARG A 54 -18.03 6.54 1.04
N GLN A 55 -18.68 7.50 0.40
CA GLN A 55 -18.26 8.90 0.46
C GLN A 55 -18.61 9.52 1.82
N ILE A 56 -17.64 10.21 2.42
CA ILE A 56 -17.75 10.89 3.70
C ILE A 56 -17.20 12.32 3.61
N SER A 57 -17.54 13.14 4.60
CA SER A 57 -16.92 14.44 4.85
C SER A 57 -16.14 14.35 6.17
N GLN A 58 -14.81 14.49 6.11
CA GLN A 58 -13.91 14.36 7.26
C GLN A 58 -13.08 15.62 7.47
N GLN A 59 -12.88 16.03 8.72
CA GLN A 59 -12.02 17.18 9.06
C GLN A 59 -10.54 16.78 9.01
N VAL A 60 -9.97 16.67 7.81
CA VAL A 60 -8.54 16.32 7.61
C VAL A 60 -7.63 17.51 7.89
N LEU A 61 -7.94 18.64 7.28
CA LEU A 61 -7.32 19.93 7.55
C LEU A 61 -7.80 20.45 8.91
N PRO A 62 -6.99 21.19 9.67
CA PRO A 62 -7.41 21.78 10.94
C PRO A 62 -8.51 22.84 10.76
N ALA A 63 -9.47 22.88 11.67
CA ALA A 63 -10.45 23.96 11.71
C ALA A 63 -9.75 25.33 11.88
N PRO A 64 -10.25 26.42 11.25
CA PRO A 64 -11.54 26.54 10.56
C PRO A 64 -11.52 26.19 9.07
N LEU A 65 -10.47 25.55 8.54
CA LEU A 65 -10.48 25.11 7.14
C LEU A 65 -11.62 24.12 6.89
N PRO A 66 -12.20 24.08 5.67
CA PRO A 66 -13.34 23.21 5.40
C PRO A 66 -12.99 21.71 5.55
N PRO A 67 -13.98 20.87 5.90
CA PRO A 67 -13.78 19.42 5.86
C PRO A 67 -13.60 18.92 4.43
N THR A 68 -12.84 17.84 4.29
CA THR A 68 -12.50 17.22 3.01
C THR A 68 -13.52 16.14 2.67
N THR A 69 -13.98 16.12 1.43
CA THR A 69 -14.74 14.98 0.89
C THR A 69 -13.77 13.86 0.53
N LEU A 70 -14.01 12.66 1.08
CA LEU A 70 -13.16 11.48 0.93
C LEU A 70 -14.03 10.24 0.73
N TRP A 71 -13.39 9.12 0.42
CA TRP A 71 -13.94 7.79 0.60
C TRP A 71 -13.32 7.09 1.79
N ALA A 72 -14.10 6.21 2.43
CA ALA A 72 -13.67 5.45 3.58
C ALA A 72 -14.33 4.07 3.61
N TYR A 73 -13.60 3.07 4.07
CA TYR A 73 -14.22 1.81 4.49
C TYR A 73 -14.80 1.97 5.90
N GLY A 74 -15.95 1.33 6.12
CA GLY A 74 -16.60 1.31 7.43
C GLY A 74 -17.60 0.16 7.55
N PRO A 75 -17.93 -0.25 8.78
CA PRO A 75 -18.82 -1.37 9.02
C PRO A 75 -20.27 -0.96 8.72
N THR A 76 -21.00 -1.80 8.00
CA THR A 76 -22.44 -1.60 7.75
C THR A 76 -23.31 -2.20 8.85
N SER A 77 -22.75 -3.14 9.61
CA SER A 77 -23.40 -3.81 10.74
C SER A 77 -22.39 -4.18 11.82
N ALA A 78 -22.89 -4.41 13.04
CA ALA A 78 -22.08 -4.87 14.15
C ALA A 78 -22.87 -5.84 15.03
N ARG A 79 -22.16 -6.79 15.66
CA ARG A 79 -22.71 -7.77 16.60
C ARG A 79 -23.27 -7.11 17.86
N SER A 80 -22.65 -6.00 18.27
CA SER A 80 -23.01 -5.25 19.47
C SER A 80 -23.77 -4.00 19.08
N ASP A 81 -24.98 -3.82 19.60
CA ASP A 81 -25.79 -2.60 19.43
C ASP A 81 -25.11 -1.34 20.00
N LYS A 82 -24.02 -1.49 20.75
CA LYS A 82 -23.21 -0.40 21.30
C LYS A 82 -22.00 -0.03 20.44
N ALA A 83 -21.72 -0.81 19.40
CA ALA A 83 -20.60 -0.52 18.50
C ALA A 83 -20.89 0.75 17.70
N THR A 84 -19.85 1.55 17.46
CA THR A 84 -19.94 2.72 16.58
C THR A 84 -19.68 2.26 15.14
N LEU A 85 -20.63 2.50 14.24
CA LEU A 85 -20.45 2.23 12.81
C LEU A 85 -19.71 3.38 12.13
N LEU A 86 -18.39 3.43 12.36
CA LEU A 86 -17.55 4.54 11.91
C LEU A 86 -17.01 4.29 10.50
N PHE A 87 -17.23 5.26 9.61
CA PHE A 87 -16.51 5.41 8.36
C PHE A 87 -15.47 6.53 8.56
N HIS A 88 -14.20 6.24 8.30
CA HIS A 88 -13.08 7.16 8.52
C HIS A 88 -11.94 6.84 7.56
N ALA A 89 -11.11 7.82 7.20
CA ALA A 89 -9.90 7.62 6.40
C ALA A 89 -8.66 8.02 7.25
N PRO A 90 -7.75 7.09 7.62
CA PRO A 90 -7.82 5.66 7.35
C PRO A 90 -8.96 5.01 8.14
N SER A 91 -9.38 3.87 7.64
CA SER A 91 -10.49 3.06 8.12
C SER A 91 -10.12 2.35 9.42
N ALA A 92 -11.14 1.89 10.15
CA ALA A 92 -10.92 1.16 11.41
C ALA A 92 -10.09 -0.10 11.18
N THR A 93 -9.25 -0.45 12.16
CA THR A 93 -8.34 -1.59 12.09
C THR A 93 -9.09 -2.91 12.24
N ILE A 94 -8.95 -3.83 11.28
CA ILE A 94 -9.39 -5.22 11.47
C ILE A 94 -8.35 -5.90 12.38
N GLU A 95 -8.78 -6.39 13.55
CA GLU A 95 -7.93 -7.18 14.45
C GLU A 95 -8.27 -8.67 14.30
N ALA A 96 -7.35 -9.42 13.71
CA ALA A 96 -7.48 -10.85 13.45
C ALA A 96 -6.64 -11.68 14.43
N LYS A 97 -7.00 -12.96 14.60
CA LYS A 97 -6.28 -13.87 15.49
C LYS A 97 -5.79 -15.08 14.70
N TRP A 98 -4.56 -15.50 14.99
CA TRP A 98 -3.96 -16.65 14.34
C TRP A 98 -4.87 -17.88 14.36
N ARG A 99 -5.11 -18.44 13.17
CA ARG A 99 -5.99 -19.58 12.88
C ARG A 99 -7.46 -19.42 13.30
N ARG A 100 -7.92 -18.18 13.51
CA ARG A 100 -9.34 -17.85 13.58
C ARG A 100 -9.69 -17.12 12.29
N PRO A 101 -10.22 -17.84 11.28
CA PRO A 101 -10.43 -17.25 9.97
C PRO A 101 -11.36 -16.04 10.03
N VAL A 102 -11.14 -15.08 9.14
CA VAL A 102 -12.00 -13.94 8.92
C VAL A 102 -12.79 -14.12 7.62
N ARG A 103 -14.04 -13.68 7.62
CA ARG A 103 -14.81 -13.44 6.39
C ARG A 103 -15.25 -11.99 6.35
N VAL A 104 -14.97 -11.33 5.24
CA VAL A 104 -15.38 -9.95 5.01
C VAL A 104 -16.27 -9.91 3.79
N THR A 105 -17.48 -9.38 3.93
CA THR A 105 -18.27 -8.94 2.79
C THR A 105 -17.91 -7.49 2.53
N TRP A 106 -17.19 -7.24 1.44
CA TRP A 106 -16.84 -5.92 0.92
C TRP A 106 -17.96 -5.42 0.02
N ARG A 107 -18.39 -4.16 0.20
CA ARG A 107 -19.48 -3.55 -0.57
C ARG A 107 -19.07 -2.22 -1.17
N ASN A 108 -19.50 -1.99 -2.39
CA ASN A 108 -19.43 -0.70 -3.05
C ASN A 108 -20.73 0.07 -2.80
N GLU A 109 -20.69 0.98 -1.84
CA GLU A 109 -21.81 1.89 -1.53
C GLU A 109 -21.45 3.33 -1.88
N LEU A 110 -20.70 3.52 -2.99
CA LEU A 110 -20.48 4.82 -3.63
C LEU A 110 -21.75 5.25 -4.38
N VAL A 111 -22.81 5.47 -3.60
CA VAL A 111 -24.11 5.93 -4.06
C VAL A 111 -24.59 7.12 -3.23
N ASP A 112 -25.44 7.96 -3.81
CA ASP A 112 -26.14 9.01 -3.09
C ASP A 112 -27.31 8.44 -2.25
N ALA A 113 -28.02 9.32 -1.54
CA ALA A 113 -29.14 8.93 -0.69
C ALA A 113 -30.35 8.33 -1.44
N ASP A 114 -30.44 8.55 -2.76
CA ASP A 114 -31.47 8.00 -3.64
C ASP A 114 -31.02 6.68 -4.31
N GLY A 115 -29.81 6.20 -4.00
CA GLY A 115 -29.23 4.99 -4.59
C GLY A 115 -28.66 5.19 -5.99
N ARG A 116 -28.41 6.44 -6.41
CA ARG A 116 -27.72 6.74 -7.67
C ARG A 116 -26.21 6.67 -7.50
N PHE A 117 -25.48 6.25 -8.53
CA PHE A 117 -24.02 6.17 -8.41
C PHE A 117 -23.39 7.55 -8.18
N LEU A 118 -22.32 7.58 -7.39
CA LEU A 118 -21.45 8.74 -7.29
C LEU A 118 -20.30 8.62 -8.31
N PRO A 119 -20.00 9.67 -9.10
CA PRO A 119 -18.80 9.68 -9.92
C PRO A 119 -17.55 9.74 -9.06
N HIS A 120 -16.40 9.43 -9.65
CA HIS A 120 -15.11 9.52 -8.96
C HIS A 120 -14.81 10.96 -8.48
N LEU A 121 -14.21 11.10 -7.28
CA LEU A 121 -13.84 12.40 -6.70
C LEU A 121 -12.69 13.08 -7.46
N LEU A 122 -11.79 12.26 -8.00
CA LEU A 122 -10.56 12.64 -8.68
C LEU A 122 -10.65 12.32 -10.19
N PRO A 123 -9.76 12.91 -11.01
CA PRO A 123 -9.64 12.57 -12.43
C PRO A 123 -9.24 11.10 -12.63
N VAL A 124 -10.03 10.37 -13.42
CA VAL A 124 -9.72 9.00 -13.85
C VAL A 124 -9.41 9.05 -15.33
N ASP A 125 -8.23 8.57 -15.72
CA ASP A 125 -7.79 8.52 -17.11
C ASP A 125 -8.35 7.27 -17.82
N PRO A 126 -9.32 7.40 -18.74
CA PRO A 126 -9.89 6.26 -19.42
C PRO A 126 -9.01 5.74 -20.57
N THR A 127 -7.83 6.33 -20.82
CA THR A 127 -6.92 5.88 -21.88
C THR A 127 -5.93 4.80 -21.46
N LEU A 128 -5.84 4.52 -20.16
CA LEU A 128 -5.01 3.45 -19.63
C LEU A 128 -5.60 2.08 -19.95
N HIS A 129 -4.88 1.00 -19.64
CA HIS A 129 -5.55 -0.29 -19.44
C HIS A 129 -6.19 -0.32 -18.06
N TRP A 130 -7.51 -0.41 -18.02
CA TRP A 130 -8.27 -0.21 -16.81
C TRP A 130 -9.54 -1.04 -16.74
N ALA A 131 -10.11 -1.10 -15.54
CA ALA A 131 -11.49 -1.49 -15.29
C ALA A 131 -12.43 -0.52 -16.03
N ASN A 132 -12.85 -0.87 -17.25
CA ASN A 132 -13.59 -0.07 -18.21
C ASN A 132 -15.09 -0.46 -18.28
N PRO A 133 -15.95 -0.03 -17.33
CA PRO A 133 -17.38 -0.30 -17.40
C PRO A 133 -18.03 0.05 -18.74
N PRO A 134 -17.74 1.22 -19.38
CA PRO A 134 -18.30 1.56 -20.70
C PRO A 134 -18.02 0.55 -21.82
N GLY A 135 -16.97 -0.26 -21.72
CA GLY A 135 -16.65 -1.32 -22.69
C GLY A 135 -17.66 -2.47 -22.73
N GLY A 136 -18.61 -2.51 -21.78
CA GLY A 136 -19.61 -3.58 -21.70
C GLY A 136 -18.97 -4.94 -21.40
N THR A 137 -19.73 -6.03 -21.53
CA THR A 137 -19.28 -7.36 -21.02
C THR A 137 -18.06 -7.95 -21.72
N THR A 138 -17.72 -7.48 -22.92
CA THR A 138 -16.61 -8.01 -23.74
C THR A 138 -15.30 -7.26 -23.52
N ASP A 139 -15.35 -5.93 -23.35
CA ASP A 139 -14.15 -5.07 -23.25
C ASP A 139 -14.05 -4.38 -21.89
N ARG A 140 -14.58 -5.00 -20.84
CA ARG A 140 -14.66 -4.42 -19.49
C ARG A 140 -13.32 -4.27 -18.77
N ASP A 141 -12.30 -5.01 -19.18
CA ASP A 141 -10.92 -4.82 -18.75
C ASP A 141 -10.12 -4.63 -20.03
N SER A 142 -9.83 -3.38 -20.38
CA SER A 142 -9.23 -3.07 -21.67
C SER A 142 -8.47 -1.75 -21.65
N ARG A 143 -7.57 -1.57 -22.63
CA ARG A 143 -7.02 -0.29 -23.05
C ARG A 143 -7.85 0.24 -24.23
N PRO A 144 -8.81 1.16 -24.02
CA PRO A 144 -9.75 1.52 -25.07
C PRO A 144 -9.09 2.38 -26.16
N VAL A 145 -9.61 2.29 -27.39
CA VAL A 145 -9.20 3.14 -28.50
C VAL A 145 -10.15 4.32 -28.62
N PHE A 146 -9.60 5.53 -28.72
CA PHE A 146 -10.38 6.76 -28.82
C PHE A 146 -10.21 7.42 -30.19
N ALA A 147 -11.30 7.96 -30.74
CA ALA A 147 -11.28 8.74 -31.99
C ALA A 147 -10.83 10.20 -31.79
N ALA A 148 -10.77 10.66 -30.54
CA ALA A 148 -10.27 11.95 -30.10
C ALA A 148 -9.91 11.85 -28.60
N THR A 149 -8.99 12.66 -28.10
CA THR A 149 -8.58 12.65 -26.68
C THR A 149 -9.80 12.77 -25.76
N PRO A 150 -10.08 11.76 -24.91
CA PRO A 150 -11.22 11.80 -24.01
C PRO A 150 -10.94 12.72 -22.81
N GLY A 151 -12.01 13.23 -22.20
CA GLY A 151 -11.93 13.79 -20.85
C GLY A 151 -11.91 12.68 -19.79
N PRO A 152 -11.79 13.04 -18.50
CA PRO A 152 -11.80 12.08 -17.41
C PRO A 152 -13.11 11.28 -17.36
N TYR A 153 -13.05 10.02 -16.94
CA TYR A 153 -14.23 9.19 -16.72
C TYR A 153 -15.13 9.77 -15.60
N ARG A 154 -16.46 9.67 -15.81
CA ARG A 154 -17.50 10.25 -14.93
C ARG A 154 -18.64 9.28 -14.60
N GLY A 155 -18.49 7.99 -14.93
CA GLY A 155 -19.51 6.99 -14.66
C GLY A 155 -19.40 6.38 -13.25
N PRO A 156 -20.14 5.29 -12.99
CA PRO A 156 -20.06 4.54 -11.73
C PRO A 156 -18.65 3.97 -11.51
N VAL A 157 -18.19 3.98 -10.26
CA VAL A 157 -16.82 3.65 -9.90
C VAL A 157 -16.67 2.15 -9.60
N PRO A 158 -15.80 1.42 -10.31
CA PRO A 158 -15.43 0.05 -9.96
C PRO A 158 -14.53 0.03 -8.72
N VAL A 159 -14.71 -0.98 -7.86
CA VAL A 159 -13.84 -1.23 -6.69
C VAL A 159 -13.53 -2.71 -6.55
N VAL A 160 -12.37 -3.03 -5.97
CA VAL A 160 -11.99 -4.35 -5.46
C VAL A 160 -11.00 -4.18 -4.32
N THR A 161 -11.26 -4.81 -3.18
CA THR A 161 -10.41 -4.64 -2.00
C THR A 161 -9.33 -5.72 -1.93
N HIS A 162 -8.07 -5.32 -1.82
CA HIS A 162 -6.94 -6.19 -1.52
C HIS A 162 -6.58 -6.12 -0.03
N VAL A 163 -6.18 -7.24 0.58
CA VAL A 163 -5.55 -7.27 1.90
C VAL A 163 -4.07 -7.58 1.71
N HIS A 164 -3.28 -6.51 1.66
CA HIS A 164 -1.84 -6.55 1.44
C HIS A 164 -1.10 -7.31 2.52
N GLY A 165 -0.34 -8.31 2.06
CA GLY A 165 0.46 -9.20 2.90
C GLY A 165 -0.31 -10.40 3.45
N ALA A 166 -1.54 -10.63 2.99
CA ALA A 166 -2.28 -11.84 3.32
C ALA A 166 -1.65 -13.06 2.62
N VAL A 167 -1.22 -14.04 3.41
CA VAL A 167 -0.58 -15.27 2.95
C VAL A 167 -1.51 -16.45 3.15
N GLY A 168 -1.47 -17.40 2.22
CA GLY A 168 -2.37 -18.55 2.25
C GLY A 168 -3.82 -18.17 1.95
N VAL A 169 -4.10 -16.99 1.41
CA VAL A 169 -5.43 -16.58 0.92
C VAL A 169 -5.75 -17.26 -0.40
N GLY A 170 -7.03 -17.58 -0.66
CA GLY A 170 -7.43 -18.02 -2.01
C GLY A 170 -7.39 -16.83 -2.97
N ASP A 171 -6.98 -17.04 -4.21
CA ASP A 171 -7.02 -15.99 -5.26
C ASP A 171 -8.42 -15.36 -5.38
N GLU A 172 -9.49 -16.11 -5.12
CA GLU A 172 -10.87 -15.61 -5.09
C GLU A 172 -11.16 -14.59 -3.97
N SER A 173 -10.21 -14.42 -3.04
CA SER A 173 -10.29 -13.53 -1.88
C SER A 173 -9.08 -12.60 -1.76
N ASP A 174 -8.20 -12.61 -2.77
CA ASP A 174 -6.99 -11.79 -2.80
C ASP A 174 -7.29 -10.35 -3.21
N GLY A 175 -8.33 -10.15 -4.03
CA GLY A 175 -8.66 -8.82 -4.56
C GLY A 175 -7.99 -8.54 -5.91
N TYR A 176 -7.99 -9.54 -6.80
CA TYR A 176 -7.40 -9.45 -8.14
C TYR A 176 -7.95 -8.25 -8.95
N PRO A 177 -7.12 -7.49 -9.67
CA PRO A 177 -7.53 -6.21 -10.29
C PRO A 177 -8.73 -6.27 -11.23
N GLU A 178 -8.88 -7.37 -11.98
CA GLU A 178 -9.99 -7.59 -12.93
C GLU A 178 -11.22 -8.26 -12.27
N ALA A 179 -11.25 -8.35 -10.93
CA ALA A 179 -12.37 -8.88 -10.15
C ALA A 179 -13.22 -7.79 -9.50
N TRP A 180 -13.17 -6.57 -10.05
CA TRP A 180 -13.91 -5.41 -9.58
C TRP A 180 -15.42 -5.52 -9.74
N TYR A 181 -16.14 -4.67 -9.02
CA TYR A 181 -17.59 -4.54 -9.08
C TYR A 181 -18.04 -3.08 -8.92
N LEU A 182 -19.05 -2.69 -9.71
CA LEU A 182 -19.73 -1.39 -9.58
C LEU A 182 -20.62 -1.35 -8.33
N PRO A 183 -21.03 -0.15 -7.87
CA PRO A 183 -22.09 -0.06 -6.87
C PRO A 183 -23.40 -0.67 -7.39
N ASP A 184 -24.24 -1.17 -6.48
CA ASP A 184 -25.61 -1.60 -6.78
C ASP A 184 -26.54 -0.37 -6.95
N ALA A 185 -26.20 0.48 -7.93
CA ALA A 185 -26.87 1.74 -8.18
C ALA A 185 -28.07 1.57 -9.12
N VAL A 186 -29.10 2.39 -8.91
CA VAL A 186 -30.35 2.33 -9.69
C VAL A 186 -30.22 2.90 -11.11
N ASP A 187 -29.14 3.63 -11.39
CA ASP A 187 -28.92 4.39 -12.62
C ASP A 187 -27.58 4.09 -13.30
N VAL A 188 -27.04 2.87 -13.11
CA VAL A 188 -25.90 2.39 -13.91
C VAL A 188 -26.25 2.55 -15.41
N PRO A 189 -25.43 3.27 -16.20
CA PRO A 189 -25.78 3.56 -17.58
C PRO A 189 -25.92 2.28 -18.42
N VAL A 190 -26.90 2.29 -19.34
CA VAL A 190 -27.13 1.16 -20.25
C VAL A 190 -25.86 0.86 -21.04
N GLY A 191 -25.49 -0.42 -21.10
CA GLY A 191 -24.30 -0.90 -21.80
C GLY A 191 -23.05 -0.96 -20.92
N HIS A 192 -23.07 -0.40 -19.70
CA HIS A 192 -21.95 -0.60 -18.77
C HIS A 192 -21.92 -2.04 -18.24
N ALA A 193 -20.73 -2.60 -18.08
CA ALA A 193 -20.53 -3.81 -17.29
C ALA A 193 -20.69 -3.50 -15.80
N HIS A 194 -21.22 -4.45 -15.03
CA HIS A 194 -21.40 -4.31 -13.58
C HIS A 194 -20.22 -4.85 -12.77
N ASP A 195 -19.37 -5.65 -13.40
CA ASP A 195 -18.34 -6.46 -12.77
C ASP A 195 -17.22 -6.79 -13.76
N GLY A 196 -15.99 -6.98 -13.26
CA GLY A 196 -14.80 -7.29 -14.04
C GLY A 196 -14.74 -8.72 -14.60
N THR A 197 -13.78 -8.96 -15.49
CA THR A 197 -13.63 -10.21 -16.27
C THR A 197 -13.49 -11.44 -15.38
N TRP A 198 -12.82 -11.31 -14.24
CA TRP A 198 -12.59 -12.41 -13.30
C TRP A 198 -13.65 -12.54 -12.20
N TYR A 199 -14.55 -11.57 -12.06
CA TYR A 199 -15.52 -11.53 -10.99
C TYR A 199 -16.40 -12.80 -10.94
N ALA A 200 -16.99 -13.19 -12.07
CA ALA A 200 -17.88 -14.35 -12.12
C ALA A 200 -17.16 -15.68 -11.82
N PHE A 201 -15.90 -15.79 -12.25
CA PHE A 201 -15.05 -16.95 -11.98
C PHE A 201 -14.75 -17.06 -10.48
N PHE A 202 -14.24 -15.99 -9.86
CA PHE A 202 -13.91 -15.98 -8.45
C PHE A 202 -15.15 -16.09 -7.55
N ARG A 203 -16.27 -15.46 -7.91
CA ARG A 203 -17.55 -15.67 -7.22
C ARG A 203 -17.94 -17.14 -7.16
N SER A 204 -17.86 -17.83 -8.28
CA SER A 204 -18.20 -19.27 -8.38
C SER A 204 -17.22 -20.12 -7.57
N LYS A 205 -15.93 -19.76 -7.59
CA LYS A 205 -14.89 -20.41 -6.79
C LYS A 205 -15.11 -20.22 -5.28
N ALA A 206 -15.46 -19.01 -4.85
CA ALA A 206 -15.77 -18.68 -3.45
C ALA A 206 -17.01 -19.43 -2.95
N GLU A 207 -18.07 -19.54 -3.78
CA GLU A 207 -19.24 -20.35 -3.46
C GLU A 207 -18.88 -21.83 -3.30
N ALA A 208 -18.09 -22.38 -4.22
CA ALA A 208 -17.67 -23.78 -4.17
C ALA A 208 -16.77 -24.10 -2.96
N ALA A 209 -15.78 -23.25 -2.69
CA ALA A 209 -14.79 -23.45 -1.63
C ALA A 209 -15.36 -23.15 -0.23
N HIS A 210 -16.13 -22.07 -0.10
CA HIS A 210 -16.51 -21.50 1.20
C HIS A 210 -18.01 -21.48 1.47
N GLY A 211 -18.84 -21.78 0.46
CA GLY A 211 -20.30 -21.72 0.59
C GLY A 211 -20.82 -20.31 0.86
N VAL A 212 -20.15 -19.28 0.29
CA VAL A 212 -20.53 -17.88 0.43
C VAL A 212 -21.10 -17.38 -0.89
N SER A 213 -22.16 -16.57 -0.83
CA SER A 213 -22.66 -15.81 -1.97
C SER A 213 -22.10 -14.39 -1.95
N TRP A 214 -21.83 -13.85 -3.12
CA TRP A 214 -21.46 -12.44 -3.26
C TRP A 214 -22.72 -11.60 -3.49
N PRO A 215 -22.89 -10.47 -2.78
CA PRO A 215 -24.02 -9.57 -2.99
C PRO A 215 -23.92 -8.84 -4.33
N ALA A 216 -24.99 -8.15 -4.73
CA ALA A 216 -24.87 -7.12 -5.76
C ALA A 216 -23.95 -6.00 -5.24
N GLY A 217 -23.10 -5.47 -6.12
CA GLY A 217 -22.10 -4.46 -5.80
C GLY A 217 -21.16 -4.83 -4.64
N GLY A 218 -20.78 -6.10 -4.51
CA GLY A 218 -19.87 -6.53 -3.46
C GLY A 218 -19.34 -7.94 -3.61
N ALA A 219 -18.31 -8.27 -2.84
CA ALA A 219 -17.72 -9.60 -2.81
C ALA A 219 -17.52 -10.09 -1.37
N THR A 220 -17.61 -11.40 -1.14
CA THR A 220 -17.34 -11.99 0.19
C THR A 220 -16.05 -12.79 0.16
N PHE A 221 -15.03 -12.28 0.85
CA PHE A 221 -13.67 -12.82 0.90
C PHE A 221 -13.42 -13.62 2.18
N HIS A 222 -12.48 -14.57 2.10
CA HIS A 222 -12.13 -15.47 3.18
C HIS A 222 -10.62 -15.48 3.46
N TYR A 223 -10.24 -15.06 4.66
CA TYR A 223 -8.86 -15.03 5.13
C TYR A 223 -8.64 -16.15 6.15
N PRO A 224 -7.73 -17.11 5.90
CA PRO A 224 -7.49 -18.21 6.85
C PRO A 224 -6.75 -17.81 8.13
N ASP A 225 -5.99 -16.70 8.06
CA ASP A 225 -5.23 -16.12 9.16
C ASP A 225 -4.23 -17.07 9.81
N ASP A 226 -3.62 -17.98 9.04
CA ASP A 226 -2.69 -18.99 9.54
C ASP A 226 -1.20 -18.67 9.29
N GLN A 227 -0.89 -17.49 8.73
CA GLN A 227 0.45 -16.93 8.60
C GLN A 227 1.03 -16.41 9.95
N ARG A 228 2.25 -15.86 9.94
CA ARG A 228 2.87 -15.24 11.14
C ARG A 228 2.08 -13.99 11.56
N ALA A 229 2.10 -13.66 12.86
CA ALA A 229 1.55 -12.38 13.32
C ALA A 229 2.27 -11.21 12.63
N SER A 230 1.50 -10.31 12.05
CA SER A 230 1.98 -9.33 11.06
C SER A 230 1.16 -8.05 11.10
N THR A 231 1.75 -6.98 10.55
CA THR A 231 1.06 -5.73 10.24
C THR A 231 0.68 -5.76 8.76
N LEU A 232 -0.56 -6.15 8.46
CA LEU A 232 -1.16 -6.10 7.13
C LEU A 232 -1.97 -4.81 7.02
N TRP A 233 -2.44 -4.52 5.80
CA TRP A 233 -3.35 -3.42 5.54
C TRP A 233 -4.27 -3.77 4.37
N TYR A 234 -5.36 -3.05 4.22
CA TYR A 234 -6.32 -3.25 3.13
C TYR A 234 -6.57 -1.94 2.41
N HIS A 235 -6.73 -2.02 1.09
CA HIS A 235 -6.94 -0.89 0.20
C HIS A 235 -7.65 -1.34 -1.09
N ASP A 236 -8.07 -0.40 -1.92
CA ASP A 236 -8.56 -0.72 -3.27
C ASP A 236 -7.42 -1.16 -4.19
N HIS A 237 -7.70 -2.04 -5.16
CA HIS A 237 -6.74 -2.63 -6.10
C HIS A 237 -7.35 -2.74 -7.52
N THR A 238 -8.15 -1.76 -7.91
CA THR A 238 -8.89 -1.81 -9.18
C THR A 238 -8.00 -1.47 -10.37
N LEU A 239 -7.99 -2.33 -11.40
CA LEU A 239 -7.14 -2.17 -12.58
C LEU A 239 -7.21 -0.75 -13.17
N GLY A 240 -6.06 -0.08 -13.30
CA GLY A 240 -5.91 1.25 -13.89
C GLY A 240 -6.55 2.39 -13.10
N MET A 241 -7.03 2.11 -11.89
CA MET A 241 -7.69 3.07 -10.99
C MET A 241 -7.17 3.00 -9.54
N THR A 242 -6.21 2.14 -9.21
CA THR A 242 -5.67 1.98 -7.85
C THR A 242 -5.19 3.33 -7.31
N ARG A 243 -4.43 4.10 -8.12
CA ARG A 243 -3.88 5.40 -7.70
C ARG A 243 -4.96 6.37 -7.23
N ALA A 244 -6.08 6.41 -7.93
CA ALA A 244 -7.16 7.36 -7.70
C ALA A 244 -8.06 6.89 -6.56
N ASN A 245 -8.40 5.60 -6.54
CA ASN A 245 -9.23 4.99 -5.51
C ASN A 245 -8.52 5.04 -4.14
N VAL A 246 -7.23 4.68 -4.05
CA VAL A 246 -6.45 4.75 -2.80
C VAL A 246 -6.25 6.20 -2.35
N TYR A 247 -5.99 7.12 -3.27
CA TYR A 247 -5.82 8.54 -2.94
C TYR A 247 -7.08 9.15 -2.33
N ALA A 248 -8.27 8.71 -2.79
CA ALA A 248 -9.56 9.13 -2.25
C ALA A 248 -9.78 8.76 -0.77
N GLY A 249 -9.01 7.82 -0.21
CA GLY A 249 -8.94 7.52 1.23
C GLY A 249 -9.32 6.12 1.76
N PRO A 250 -9.95 5.18 1.02
CA PRO A 250 -10.39 3.90 1.55
C PRO A 250 -9.18 2.95 1.72
N ALA A 251 -8.55 3.04 2.89
CA ALA A 251 -7.51 2.12 3.33
C ALA A 251 -7.53 1.95 4.85
N GLY A 252 -7.10 0.81 5.39
CA GLY A 252 -7.05 0.57 6.83
C GLY A 252 -6.11 -0.56 7.22
N PHE A 253 -5.80 -0.69 8.51
CA PHE A 253 -4.92 -1.75 9.00
C PHE A 253 -5.66 -3.09 9.15
N TYR A 254 -4.93 -4.18 8.92
CA TYR A 254 -5.32 -5.54 9.29
C TYR A 254 -4.22 -6.12 10.17
N LEU A 255 -4.44 -6.25 11.48
CA LEU A 255 -3.43 -6.70 12.42
C LEU A 255 -3.68 -8.15 12.81
N LEU A 256 -2.79 -9.05 12.38
CA LEU A 256 -2.87 -10.46 12.77
C LEU A 256 -2.12 -10.68 14.08
N ARG A 257 -2.83 -11.19 15.09
CA ARG A 257 -2.32 -11.38 16.46
C ARG A 257 -2.08 -12.84 16.83
N GLY A 258 -1.07 -13.07 17.66
CA GLY A 258 -0.83 -14.35 18.33
C GLY A 258 -0.18 -15.42 17.45
N GLY A 259 -0.37 -16.69 17.82
CA GLY A 259 0.30 -17.81 17.16
C GLY A 259 1.73 -18.04 17.64
N PRO A 260 2.42 -19.06 17.10
CA PRO A 260 3.75 -19.48 17.58
C PRO A 260 4.88 -18.48 17.30
N HIS A 261 4.62 -17.47 16.47
CA HIS A 261 5.57 -16.42 16.11
C HIS A 261 5.05 -15.01 16.46
N GLY A 262 4.01 -14.92 17.30
CA GLY A 262 3.45 -13.66 17.75
C GLY A 262 4.09 -13.15 19.04
N ASP A 263 3.51 -12.07 19.58
CA ASP A 263 4.02 -11.36 20.76
C ASP A 263 4.26 -12.27 21.98
N ASP A 264 3.40 -13.27 22.21
CA ASP A 264 3.51 -14.23 23.34
C ASP A 264 4.76 -15.15 23.24
N ALA A 265 5.37 -15.23 22.05
CA ALA A 265 6.59 -16.03 21.82
C ALA A 265 7.88 -15.22 22.01
N VAL A 266 7.79 -13.91 22.23
CA VAL A 266 8.97 -13.05 22.48
C VAL A 266 9.46 -13.26 23.90
N ILE A 267 10.77 -13.45 24.10
CA ILE A 267 11.38 -13.73 25.41
C ILE A 267 12.25 -12.56 25.86
N ASP A 268 12.20 -12.25 27.17
CA ASP A 268 13.16 -11.36 27.81
C ASP A 268 14.42 -12.15 28.19
N SER A 269 15.53 -11.89 27.50
CA SER A 269 16.80 -12.61 27.69
C SER A 269 17.36 -12.51 29.12
N ARG A 270 16.97 -11.50 29.90
CA ARG A 270 17.42 -11.32 31.28
C ARG A 270 16.75 -12.28 32.26
N THR A 271 15.54 -12.75 31.93
CA THR A 271 14.71 -13.55 32.84
C THR A 271 14.34 -14.92 32.27
N GLY A 272 14.43 -15.10 30.95
CA GLY A 272 13.95 -16.29 30.25
C GLY A 272 12.42 -16.42 30.23
N GLN A 273 11.68 -15.37 30.60
CA GLN A 273 10.21 -15.34 30.61
C GLN A 273 9.66 -14.58 29.39
N PRO A 274 8.35 -14.71 29.08
CA PRO A 274 7.71 -13.89 28.05
C PRO A 274 7.98 -12.40 28.26
N ALA A 275 8.41 -11.72 27.21
CA ALA A 275 8.68 -10.29 27.22
C ALA A 275 7.38 -9.49 27.34
N VAL A 276 7.47 -8.28 27.90
CA VAL A 276 6.34 -7.35 27.97
C VAL A 276 6.54 -6.27 26.90
N LEU A 277 5.80 -6.36 25.79
CA LEU A 277 5.84 -5.34 24.73
C LEU A 277 4.98 -4.11 25.10
N PRO A 278 5.25 -2.92 24.53
CA PRO A 278 4.46 -1.73 24.79
C PRO A 278 2.97 -1.90 24.47
N GLY A 279 2.12 -1.55 25.43
CA GLY A 279 0.66 -1.56 25.32
C GLY A 279 -0.01 -0.67 26.36
N PRO A 280 -1.35 -0.53 26.33
CA PRO A 280 -2.29 -1.29 25.49
C PRO A 280 -2.37 -0.78 24.04
N ALA A 281 -2.83 -1.66 23.14
CA ALA A 281 -3.36 -1.32 21.82
C ALA A 281 -4.87 -0.99 21.88
N PRO A 282 -5.43 -0.33 20.85
CA PRO A 282 -6.88 -0.26 20.64
C PRO A 282 -7.55 -1.62 20.69
N LYS A 283 -8.79 -1.68 21.21
CA LYS A 283 -9.60 -2.90 21.26
C LYS A 283 -11.01 -2.62 20.77
N GLU A 284 -11.67 -3.66 20.25
CA GLU A 284 -13.08 -3.60 19.88
C GLU A 284 -13.92 -3.13 21.08
N GLY A 285 -14.80 -2.15 20.84
CA GLY A 285 -15.66 -1.55 21.87
C GLY A 285 -15.01 -0.39 22.65
N ASP A 286 -13.77 -0.03 22.36
CA ASP A 286 -13.22 1.25 22.80
C ASP A 286 -13.99 2.40 22.12
N GLY A 287 -14.26 3.48 22.86
CA GLY A 287 -14.96 4.65 22.31
C GLY A 287 -14.12 5.40 21.27
N PHE A 288 -14.77 6.15 20.38
CA PHE A 288 -14.12 6.99 19.39
C PHE A 288 -14.68 8.43 19.44
N PRO A 289 -13.84 9.47 19.62
CA PRO A 289 -12.41 9.39 19.94
C PRO A 289 -12.20 8.75 21.33
N SER A 290 -11.12 7.97 21.47
CA SER A 290 -10.83 7.24 22.71
C SER A 290 -10.18 8.15 23.76
N SER A 291 -10.60 8.03 25.01
CA SER A 291 -9.92 8.67 26.15
C SER A 291 -8.78 7.80 26.72
N LYS A 292 -8.56 6.60 26.16
CA LYS A 292 -7.51 5.68 26.62
C LYS A 292 -6.15 6.14 26.09
N ARG A 293 -5.11 5.93 26.91
CA ARG A 293 -3.73 6.14 26.50
C ARG A 293 -3.18 4.83 25.94
N TYR A 294 -3.12 4.76 24.61
CA TYR A 294 -2.50 3.64 23.93
C TYR A 294 -0.97 3.79 23.92
N ARG A 295 -0.28 2.65 23.87
CA ARG A 295 1.18 2.59 23.70
C ARG A 295 1.60 1.66 22.57
N GLU A 296 0.66 0.92 22.01
CA GLU A 296 0.78 0.34 20.68
C GLU A 296 -0.15 1.12 19.74
N ILE A 297 0.40 1.79 18.75
CA ILE A 297 -0.32 2.76 17.91
C ILE A 297 -0.02 2.47 16.44
N PRO A 298 -1.05 2.08 15.65
CA PRO A 298 -0.93 2.06 14.19
C PRO A 298 -0.85 3.47 13.63
N LEU A 299 0.09 3.72 12.73
CA LEU A 299 0.34 5.01 12.09
C LEU A 299 0.43 4.81 10.57
N ALA A 300 -0.65 5.15 9.87
CA ALA A 300 -0.64 5.29 8.42
C ALA A 300 -0.20 6.72 8.08
N ILE A 301 0.92 6.84 7.36
CA ILE A 301 1.48 8.10 6.89
C ILE A 301 1.17 8.22 5.40
N GLN A 302 0.56 9.32 5.00
CA GLN A 302 0.12 9.55 3.63
C GLN A 302 0.40 11.00 3.25
N ASP A 303 0.79 11.26 2.03
CA ASP A 303 0.84 12.61 1.48
C ASP A 303 -0.40 12.92 0.66
N ARG A 304 -0.89 14.16 0.77
CA ARG A 304 -2.03 14.69 0.03
C ARG A 304 -1.78 16.14 -0.36
N SER A 305 -2.51 16.63 -1.34
CA SER A 305 -2.62 18.04 -1.68
C SER A 305 -4.10 18.42 -1.64
N PHE A 306 -4.38 19.69 -1.38
CA PHE A 306 -5.74 20.17 -1.19
C PHE A 306 -5.99 21.42 -2.02
N LEU A 307 -7.25 21.63 -2.37
CA LEU A 307 -7.74 22.93 -2.81
C LEU A 307 -8.13 23.78 -1.58
N SER A 308 -8.23 25.09 -1.79
CA SER A 308 -8.57 26.10 -0.79
C SER A 308 -9.97 25.93 -0.21
N ASP A 309 -10.85 25.19 -0.89
CA ASP A 309 -12.16 24.78 -0.40
C ASP A 309 -12.13 23.50 0.46
N GLY A 310 -10.93 22.95 0.71
CA GLY A 310 -10.69 21.76 1.52
C GLY A 310 -10.82 20.42 0.78
N SER A 311 -11.22 20.41 -0.49
CA SER A 311 -11.26 19.20 -1.32
C SER A 311 -9.85 18.69 -1.67
N LEU A 312 -9.74 17.40 -2.00
CA LEU A 312 -8.49 16.80 -2.46
C LEU A 312 -8.11 17.37 -3.83
N PHE A 313 -6.82 17.68 -4.00
CA PHE A 313 -6.22 17.91 -5.31
C PHE A 313 -5.47 16.65 -5.76
N TYR A 314 -5.73 16.24 -7.00
CA TYR A 314 -4.94 15.25 -7.71
C TYR A 314 -4.85 15.72 -9.17
N PRO A 315 -3.70 15.60 -9.85
CA PRO A 315 -3.52 16.13 -11.20
C PRO A 315 -4.57 15.62 -12.18
N ASP A 316 -5.12 16.52 -13.00
CA ASP A 316 -6.14 16.23 -14.00
C ASP A 316 -5.61 16.32 -15.44
N SER A 317 -4.31 16.54 -15.59
CA SER A 317 -3.62 16.61 -16.87
C SER A 317 -2.16 16.18 -16.73
N ARG A 318 -1.59 15.65 -17.81
CA ARG A 318 -0.15 15.40 -17.95
C ARG A 318 0.71 16.66 -17.86
N GLU A 319 0.15 17.81 -18.26
CA GLU A 319 0.85 19.11 -18.19
C GLU A 319 1.41 19.40 -16.79
N PHE A 320 0.75 18.89 -15.74
CA PHE A 320 1.20 19.07 -14.36
C PHE A 320 2.59 18.48 -14.08
N PHE A 321 2.94 17.34 -14.67
CA PHE A 321 4.18 16.63 -14.37
C PHE A 321 5.36 17.12 -15.19
N ASP A 322 5.21 17.19 -16.51
CA ASP A 322 6.30 17.51 -17.45
C ASP A 322 5.97 18.65 -18.43
N GLY A 323 4.83 19.32 -18.28
CA GLY A 323 4.40 20.39 -19.19
C GLY A 323 3.91 19.90 -20.56
N THR A 324 3.77 18.59 -20.78
CA THR A 324 3.28 18.05 -22.04
C THR A 324 1.79 18.36 -22.22
N VAL A 325 1.47 19.21 -23.21
CA VAL A 325 0.09 19.61 -23.58
C VAL A 325 -0.49 18.83 -24.76
N GLY A 326 0.26 17.84 -25.28
CA GLY A 326 -0.09 17.01 -26.42
C GLY A 326 0.91 17.08 -27.58
N PRO A 327 0.63 16.43 -28.73
CA PRO A 327 -0.59 15.66 -29.00
C PRO A 327 -0.72 14.45 -28.09
N TYR A 328 -1.91 14.24 -27.53
CA TYR A 328 -2.28 13.00 -26.84
C TYR A 328 -2.92 12.03 -27.85
N LEU A 329 -3.58 10.99 -27.38
CA LEU A 329 -4.28 10.04 -28.22
C LEU A 329 -5.42 10.69 -29.04
N PRO A 330 -5.68 10.22 -30.28
CA PRO A 330 -4.96 9.16 -31.00
C PRO A 330 -3.70 9.63 -31.77
N GLU A 331 -3.41 10.92 -31.80
CA GLU A 331 -2.30 11.46 -32.61
C GLU A 331 -0.91 11.26 -31.98
N GLY A 332 -0.82 11.12 -30.66
CA GLY A 332 0.40 10.83 -29.90
C GLY A 332 0.27 9.60 -28.98
N ASP A 333 1.32 9.31 -28.22
CA ASP A 333 1.45 8.14 -27.33
C ASP A 333 1.38 8.48 -25.83
N VAL A 334 1.24 9.77 -25.50
CA VAL A 334 1.15 10.25 -24.11
C VAL A 334 -0.30 10.24 -23.62
N SER A 335 -0.51 9.66 -22.44
CA SER A 335 -1.80 9.69 -21.74
C SER A 335 -2.15 11.11 -21.28
N PRO A 336 -3.40 11.59 -21.47
CA PRO A 336 -3.74 12.99 -21.23
C PRO A 336 -3.83 13.37 -19.76
N ILE A 337 -4.08 12.42 -18.85
CA ILE A 337 -4.38 12.68 -17.43
C ILE A 337 -3.40 11.94 -16.50
N TRP A 338 -2.98 10.73 -16.86
CA TRP A 338 -2.02 9.97 -16.06
C TRP A 338 -0.66 10.68 -15.95
N ASN A 339 -0.16 10.75 -14.71
CA ASN A 339 1.17 11.27 -14.38
C ASN A 339 1.98 10.10 -13.79
N PRO A 340 3.29 9.95 -14.12
CA PRO A 340 4.10 8.81 -13.71
C PRO A 340 4.28 8.71 -12.19
N GLU A 341 4.32 9.83 -11.49
CA GLU A 341 4.25 9.90 -10.03
C GLU A 341 3.50 11.15 -9.57
N PHE A 342 3.06 11.12 -8.32
CA PHE A 342 2.50 12.29 -7.65
C PHE A 342 3.00 12.43 -6.21
N PHE A 343 3.55 13.60 -5.90
CA PHE A 343 4.05 13.96 -4.57
C PHE A 343 3.17 15.04 -3.96
N GLY A 344 2.36 14.65 -2.96
CA GLY A 344 1.50 15.56 -2.22
C GLY A 344 2.31 16.55 -1.38
N ASN A 345 1.83 17.78 -1.24
CA ASN A 345 2.53 18.85 -0.52
C ASN A 345 2.24 18.90 1.00
N THR A 346 1.35 18.03 1.48
CA THR A 346 0.89 17.99 2.88
C THR A 346 0.97 16.57 3.41
N ILE A 347 1.60 16.39 4.57
CA ILE A 347 1.65 15.09 5.25
C ILE A 347 0.47 14.93 6.20
N MET A 348 -0.19 13.79 6.08
CA MET A 348 -1.26 13.31 6.92
C MET A 348 -0.80 12.08 7.71
N VAL A 349 -1.19 12.02 8.98
CA VAL A 349 -1.03 10.82 9.81
C VAL A 349 -2.39 10.47 10.41
N ASN A 350 -2.88 9.27 10.11
CA ASN A 350 -4.17 8.77 10.56
C ASN A 350 -5.34 9.74 10.34
N GLY A 351 -5.40 10.39 9.18
CA GLY A 351 -6.56 11.20 8.78
C GLY A 351 -6.49 12.68 9.15
N HIS A 352 -5.42 13.15 9.81
CA HIS A 352 -5.19 14.57 10.10
C HIS A 352 -3.85 15.06 9.56
N THR A 353 -3.80 16.29 9.06
CA THR A 353 -2.55 16.93 8.63
C THR A 353 -1.71 17.35 9.84
N TRP A 354 -0.43 16.99 9.86
CA TRP A 354 0.54 17.33 10.92
C TRP A 354 -0.03 17.28 12.35
N PRO A 355 -0.50 16.12 12.82
CA PRO A 355 -1.14 16.02 14.12
C PRO A 355 -0.14 16.13 15.27
N THR A 356 -0.67 16.33 16.48
CA THR A 356 0.09 16.29 17.74
C THR A 356 -0.37 15.14 18.63
N HIS A 357 0.56 14.48 19.33
CA HIS A 357 0.26 13.38 20.24
C HIS A 357 1.03 13.51 21.56
N THR A 358 0.31 13.47 22.68
CA THR A 358 0.93 13.51 24.01
C THR A 358 1.39 12.11 24.44
N VAL A 359 2.68 11.98 24.72
CA VAL A 359 3.33 10.73 25.11
C VAL A 359 4.08 10.90 26.42
N GLU A 360 4.19 9.83 27.21
CA GLU A 360 5.00 9.82 28.43
C GLU A 360 6.47 9.50 28.11
N GLN A 361 7.40 9.86 28.99
CA GLN A 361 8.80 9.40 28.95
C GLN A 361 8.90 7.89 29.21
N ARG A 362 8.59 7.07 28.21
CA ARG A 362 8.56 5.60 28.25
C ARG A 362 8.64 5.03 26.83
N ARG A 363 8.61 3.71 26.69
CA ARG A 363 8.54 3.04 25.38
C ARG A 363 7.14 2.98 24.78
N TYR A 364 7.09 3.22 23.47
CA TYR A 364 5.92 3.10 22.61
C TYR A 364 6.22 2.16 21.45
N ARG A 365 5.23 1.40 20.99
CA ARG A 365 5.27 0.56 19.80
C ARG A 365 4.44 1.22 18.70
N PHE A 366 5.06 1.52 17.57
CA PHE A 366 4.40 2.07 16.40
C PHE A 366 4.34 1.01 15.31
N ARG A 367 3.13 0.76 14.78
CA ARG A 367 2.92 -0.03 13.56
C ARG A 367 2.88 0.94 12.39
N LEU A 368 4.03 1.21 11.80
CA LEU A 368 4.20 2.18 10.73
C LEU A 368 3.76 1.56 9.40
N LEU A 369 3.02 2.33 8.61
CA LEU A 369 2.68 2.05 7.22
C LEU A 369 2.99 3.31 6.40
N ASN A 370 3.79 3.16 5.35
CA ASN A 370 3.81 4.15 4.28
C ASN A 370 2.62 3.90 3.34
N GLY A 371 1.58 4.72 3.48
CA GLY A 371 0.38 4.70 2.64
C GLY A 371 0.33 5.86 1.64
N CYS A 372 1.50 6.42 1.29
CA CYS A 372 1.65 7.36 0.18
C CYS A 372 1.53 6.62 -1.15
N ASN A 373 1.15 7.34 -2.21
CA ASN A 373 1.04 6.76 -3.55
C ASN A 373 2.44 6.46 -4.14
N SER A 374 3.30 7.46 -4.22
CA SER A 374 4.64 7.34 -4.84
C SER A 374 5.79 7.64 -3.86
N ARG A 375 5.51 8.39 -2.79
CA ARG A 375 6.54 8.95 -1.92
C ARG A 375 7.25 7.90 -1.05
N PHE A 376 8.58 7.90 -1.11
CA PHE A 376 9.44 7.25 -0.13
C PHE A 376 9.58 8.13 1.11
N LEU A 377 9.54 7.51 2.29
CA LEU A 377 9.72 8.19 3.57
C LEU A 377 11.06 7.78 4.18
N ILE A 378 11.85 8.75 4.62
CA ILE A 378 12.99 8.52 5.52
C ILE A 378 12.64 9.16 6.85
N LEU A 379 12.03 8.38 7.73
CA LEU A 379 11.57 8.88 9.03
C LEU A 379 12.76 9.08 9.97
N ASP A 380 12.94 10.30 10.46
CA ASP A 380 13.90 10.61 11.52
C ASP A 380 13.26 10.39 12.89
N LEU A 381 13.60 9.26 13.51
CA LEU A 381 13.20 8.88 14.86
C LEU A 381 14.29 9.19 15.90
N GLY A 382 15.43 9.76 15.47
CA GLY A 382 16.60 10.09 16.28
C GLY A 382 16.40 11.33 17.16
N LEU A 383 15.26 11.44 17.84
CA LEU A 383 14.98 12.56 18.75
C LEU A 383 16.04 12.62 19.87
N PRO A 384 16.36 13.81 20.41
CA PRO A 384 17.35 13.92 21.48
C PRO A 384 17.03 13.01 22.67
N GLY A 385 17.88 12.01 22.93
CA GLY A 385 17.69 11.04 24.02
C GLY A 385 16.73 9.88 23.71
N ALA A 386 16.23 9.76 22.48
CA ALA A 386 15.45 8.61 22.04
C ALA A 386 16.34 7.46 21.59
N GLU A 387 15.83 6.24 21.72
CA GLU A 387 16.34 5.08 20.99
C GLU A 387 15.22 4.45 20.15
N ALA A 388 15.46 4.30 18.85
CA ALA A 388 14.57 3.63 17.92
C ALA A 388 15.05 2.18 17.65
N TRP A 389 14.12 1.24 17.74
CA TRP A 389 14.37 -0.19 17.53
C TRP A 389 13.31 -0.79 16.62
N GLN A 390 13.71 -1.35 15.47
CA GLN A 390 12.81 -2.13 14.64
C GLN A 390 12.74 -3.57 15.17
N ILE A 391 11.53 -4.11 15.32
CA ILE A 391 11.29 -5.47 15.80
C ILE A 391 10.49 -6.32 14.81
N GLY A 392 9.95 -5.72 13.75
CA GLY A 392 9.20 -6.43 12.71
C GLY A 392 9.14 -5.68 11.39
N THR A 393 8.81 -6.42 10.35
CA THR A 393 8.51 -5.99 8.97
C THR A 393 7.09 -6.45 8.59
N GLU A 394 6.79 -6.40 7.29
CA GLU A 394 5.53 -6.82 6.69
C GLU A 394 5.08 -8.23 7.13
N GLY A 395 5.98 -9.21 7.01
CA GLY A 395 5.75 -10.62 7.34
C GLY A 395 5.94 -10.98 8.82
N GLY A 396 6.02 -9.97 9.71
CA GLY A 396 5.98 -10.16 11.16
C GLY A 396 7.29 -9.80 11.87
N LEU A 397 7.50 -10.38 13.05
CA LEU A 397 8.71 -10.11 13.84
C LEU A 397 9.98 -10.52 13.08
N LEU A 398 11.01 -9.69 13.20
CA LEU A 398 12.36 -9.88 12.67
C LEU A 398 13.07 -11.07 13.31
N ALA A 399 14.20 -11.51 12.73
CA ALA A 399 15.05 -12.53 13.34
C ALA A 399 15.68 -12.04 14.67
N ALA A 400 15.98 -10.75 14.77
CA ALA A 400 16.43 -10.08 15.98
C ALA A 400 16.04 -8.59 15.94
N PRO A 401 15.87 -7.93 17.11
CA PRO A 401 15.65 -6.49 17.15
C PRO A 401 16.83 -5.73 16.54
N VAL A 402 16.54 -4.71 15.74
CA VAL A 402 17.54 -3.87 15.08
C VAL A 402 17.57 -2.51 15.77
N ASN A 403 18.72 -2.12 16.31
CA ASN A 403 18.92 -0.78 16.86
C ASN A 403 19.13 0.22 15.72
N LEU A 404 18.05 0.87 15.29
CA LEU A 404 18.08 1.89 14.22
C LEU A 404 18.93 3.10 14.63
N THR A 405 18.93 3.44 15.92
CA THR A 405 19.77 4.52 16.46
C THR A 405 21.25 4.28 16.18
N ALA A 406 21.70 3.04 16.42
CA ALA A 406 23.10 2.66 16.20
C ALA A 406 23.41 2.39 14.73
N ALA A 407 22.48 1.79 13.98
CA ALA A 407 22.71 1.40 12.59
C ALA A 407 22.58 2.57 11.60
N HIS A 408 21.61 3.46 11.82
CA HIS A 408 21.18 4.49 10.87
C HIS A 408 20.92 5.85 11.53
N GLY A 409 21.46 6.11 12.72
CA GLY A 409 21.25 7.38 13.43
C GLY A 409 19.79 7.63 13.83
N GLY A 410 18.97 6.57 13.90
CA GLY A 410 17.54 6.66 14.18
C GLY A 410 16.66 6.85 12.93
N ARG A 411 17.25 6.77 11.73
CA ARG A 411 16.51 6.88 10.47
C ARG A 411 15.89 5.52 10.08
N LEU A 412 14.70 5.57 9.49
CA LEU A 412 13.99 4.43 8.92
C LEU A 412 13.50 4.77 7.51
N LEU A 413 13.99 4.07 6.51
CA LEU A 413 13.47 4.12 5.14
C LEU A 413 12.22 3.25 5.03
N LEU A 414 11.16 3.78 4.40
CA LEU A 414 9.94 3.08 4.06
C LEU A 414 9.50 3.49 2.65
N ALA A 415 9.49 2.55 1.72
CA ALA A 415 8.86 2.73 0.43
C ALA A 415 7.32 2.59 0.52
N PRO A 416 6.55 3.03 -0.48
CA PRO A 416 5.11 2.76 -0.55
C PRO A 416 4.77 1.29 -0.22
N ALA A 417 3.74 1.11 0.62
CA ALA A 417 3.26 -0.16 1.16
C ALA A 417 4.18 -0.94 2.09
N GLU A 418 5.41 -0.46 2.37
CA GLU A 418 6.24 -1.07 3.41
C GLU A 418 5.68 -0.80 4.81
N ARG A 419 5.88 -1.77 5.71
CA ARG A 419 5.48 -1.69 7.12
C ARG A 419 6.65 -1.99 8.02
N ALA A 420 6.75 -1.23 9.10
CA ALA A 420 7.71 -1.47 10.16
C ALA A 420 7.05 -1.48 11.54
N ASP A 421 7.39 -2.47 12.36
CA ASP A 421 7.03 -2.53 13.76
C ASP A 421 8.20 -2.00 14.59
N VAL A 422 8.04 -0.80 15.16
CA VAL A 422 9.12 -0.05 15.80
C VAL A 422 8.78 0.22 17.25
N ILE A 423 9.72 -0.08 18.16
CA ILE A 423 9.70 0.44 19.52
C ILE A 423 10.54 1.72 19.55
N LEU A 424 9.89 2.83 19.92
CA LEU A 424 10.55 4.10 20.21
C LEU A 424 10.65 4.28 21.72
N ASP A 425 11.86 4.29 22.25
CA ASP A 425 12.14 4.55 23.66
C ASP A 425 12.26 6.06 23.90
N LEU A 426 11.27 6.64 24.58
CA LEU A 426 11.22 8.05 24.93
C LEU A 426 11.64 8.31 26.38
N THR A 427 12.15 7.30 27.10
CA THR A 427 12.46 7.38 28.54
C THR A 427 13.41 8.52 28.88
N HIS A 428 14.36 8.81 27.98
CA HIS A 428 15.37 9.86 28.17
C HIS A 428 15.17 11.08 27.27
N VAL A 429 14.07 11.12 26.53
CA VAL A 429 13.73 12.30 25.71
C VAL A 429 13.30 13.44 26.64
N PRO A 430 13.85 14.66 26.50
CA PRO A 430 13.46 15.80 27.30
C PRO A 430 11.95 16.09 27.22
N VAL A 431 11.33 16.50 28.32
CA VAL A 431 9.95 16.97 28.33
C VAL A 431 9.81 18.17 27.40
N GLY A 432 8.79 18.16 26.54
CA GLY A 432 8.58 19.20 25.53
C GLY A 432 8.05 18.66 24.22
N SER A 433 8.06 19.50 23.20
CA SER A 433 7.59 19.15 21.86
C SER A 433 8.75 18.73 20.97
N HIS A 434 8.60 17.58 20.34
CA HIS A 434 9.56 16.98 19.41
C HIS A 434 8.84 16.60 18.12
N ILE A 435 9.54 16.65 16.99
CA ILE A 435 8.93 16.40 15.68
C ILE A 435 9.62 15.20 15.07
N ILE A 436 8.84 14.17 14.72
CA ILE A 436 9.28 13.15 13.75
C ILE A 436 9.26 13.80 12.37
N ARG A 437 10.40 13.75 11.68
CA ARG A 437 10.59 14.36 10.36
C ARG A 437 10.61 13.31 9.26
N ASN A 438 10.32 13.74 8.04
CA ASN A 438 10.65 13.01 6.82
C ASN A 438 11.89 13.66 6.20
N LEU A 439 12.92 12.86 5.92
CA LEU A 439 14.14 13.26 5.23
C LEU A 439 14.20 12.67 3.81
N GLY A 440 13.17 11.93 3.38
CA GLY A 440 13.06 11.45 1.99
C GLY A 440 12.75 12.61 1.06
N PRO A 441 12.96 12.47 -0.26
CA PRO A 441 12.78 13.57 -1.21
C PRO A 441 11.29 13.87 -1.51
N ASP A 442 11.05 15.05 -2.10
CA ASP A 442 9.79 15.45 -2.76
C ASP A 442 9.81 15.15 -4.27
N GLU A 443 10.50 14.07 -4.67
CA GLU A 443 10.72 13.64 -6.05
C GLU A 443 10.93 12.12 -6.13
N PRO A 444 11.03 11.52 -7.33
CA PRO A 444 11.34 10.10 -7.50
C PRO A 444 12.60 9.70 -6.72
N PHE A 445 12.52 8.59 -5.99
CA PHE A 445 13.60 8.17 -5.10
C PHE A 445 14.58 7.26 -5.85
N GLY A 446 15.79 7.76 -6.14
CA GLY A 446 16.85 6.97 -6.78
C GLY A 446 17.71 6.12 -5.82
N GLY A 447 17.43 6.13 -4.52
CA GLY A 447 18.34 5.63 -3.49
C GLY A 447 19.28 6.72 -2.94
N GLY A 448 20.34 6.32 -2.24
CA GLY A 448 21.34 7.26 -1.69
C GLY A 448 21.05 7.78 -0.29
N GLN A 449 21.75 8.84 0.11
CA GLN A 449 21.68 9.48 1.42
C GLN A 449 21.07 10.90 1.35
N PRO A 450 20.22 11.27 2.32
CA PRO A 450 19.70 12.63 2.47
C PRO A 450 20.81 13.70 2.48
N ASP A 451 20.60 14.82 1.79
CA ASP A 451 21.50 15.97 1.62
C ASP A 451 22.80 15.70 0.82
N ASP A 452 23.13 14.44 0.55
CA ASP A 452 24.30 14.06 -0.26
C ASP A 452 23.91 13.73 -1.70
N ASP A 453 22.89 12.89 -1.88
CA ASP A 453 22.45 12.39 -3.20
C ASP A 453 21.16 13.04 -3.70
N PHE A 454 20.34 13.59 -2.81
CA PHE A 454 19.09 14.30 -3.12
C PHE A 454 18.75 15.34 -2.04
N ASP A 455 17.95 16.33 -2.42
CA ASP A 455 17.41 17.31 -1.50
C ASP A 455 16.32 16.68 -0.61
N VAL A 456 16.39 16.92 0.70
CA VAL A 456 15.37 16.45 1.64
C VAL A 456 14.03 17.15 1.43
N ALA A 457 12.94 16.45 1.77
CA ALA A 457 11.60 17.02 1.74
C ALA A 457 11.52 18.39 2.44
N ASN A 458 10.67 19.27 1.91
CA ASN A 458 10.55 20.65 2.36
C ASN A 458 10.38 20.70 3.89
N PRO A 459 11.35 21.27 4.62
CA PRO A 459 11.38 21.20 6.09
C PRO A 459 10.26 22.00 6.76
N ALA A 460 9.55 22.85 6.01
CA ALA A 460 8.40 23.63 6.48
C ALA A 460 7.04 22.96 6.22
N SER A 461 6.98 21.91 5.38
CA SER A 461 5.78 21.14 5.04
C SER A 461 6.02 19.63 5.12
N THR A 462 6.37 18.98 4.00
CA THR A 462 6.47 17.53 3.81
C THR A 462 7.59 16.89 4.63
N GLY A 463 8.58 17.67 5.05
CA GLY A 463 9.62 17.26 5.99
C GLY A 463 9.15 17.12 7.44
N GLN A 464 7.89 17.42 7.75
CA GLN A 464 7.30 17.30 9.08
C GLN A 464 6.18 16.25 9.07
N VAL A 465 6.17 15.33 10.04
CA VAL A 465 5.22 14.19 10.06
C VAL A 465 4.29 14.24 11.27
N LEU A 466 4.84 14.15 12.48
CA LEU A 466 4.08 14.03 13.73
C LEU A 466 4.80 14.77 14.85
N GLN A 467 4.08 15.61 15.60
CA GLN A 467 4.61 16.18 16.83
C GLN A 467 4.30 15.25 18.02
N LEU A 468 5.33 14.90 18.78
CA LEU A 468 5.23 14.26 20.07
C LEU A 468 5.40 15.30 21.18
N VAL A 469 4.39 15.43 22.04
CA VAL A 469 4.47 16.21 23.28
C VAL A 469 4.85 15.26 24.41
N VAL A 470 6.12 15.20 24.73
CA VAL A 470 6.70 14.32 25.74
C VAL A 470 6.46 14.90 27.13
N VAL A 471 5.81 14.15 28.01
CA VAL A 471 5.52 14.50 29.41
C VAL A 471 6.15 13.50 30.38
N PRO A 472 6.37 13.86 31.67
CA PRO A 472 6.90 12.91 32.64
C PRO A 472 6.07 11.63 32.72
N ALA A 473 6.75 10.49 32.88
CA ALA A 473 6.07 9.23 33.12
C ALA A 473 5.28 9.26 34.43
N THR A 474 4.05 8.77 34.40
CA THR A 474 3.18 8.71 35.59
C THR A 474 3.44 7.48 36.45
N SER A 475 4.16 6.50 35.90
CA SER A 475 4.56 5.26 36.56
C SER A 475 5.87 4.75 35.94
N PRO A 476 6.57 3.82 36.61
CA PRO A 476 7.64 3.07 35.96
C PRO A 476 7.15 2.38 34.68
N ASP A 477 8.03 2.29 33.68
CA ASP A 477 7.79 1.53 32.46
C ASP A 477 8.16 0.06 32.69
N ALA A 478 7.14 -0.80 32.74
CA ALA A 478 7.28 -2.23 33.00
C ALA A 478 7.59 -3.06 31.75
N THR A 479 7.72 -2.44 30.57
CA THR A 479 7.98 -3.17 29.33
C THR A 479 9.42 -3.73 29.30
N THR A 480 9.71 -4.72 28.46
CA THR A 480 11.07 -5.28 28.28
C THR A 480 11.87 -4.40 27.31
N PRO A 481 13.07 -3.91 27.66
CA PRO A 481 13.84 -3.05 26.76
C PRO A 481 14.20 -3.79 25.47
N PRO A 482 14.13 -3.14 24.30
CA PRO A 482 14.31 -3.83 23.02
C PRO A 482 15.62 -4.62 22.89
N ALA A 483 16.70 -4.12 23.48
CA ALA A 483 18.00 -4.80 23.52
C ALA A 483 17.99 -6.18 24.20
N PHE A 484 16.95 -6.50 24.98
CA PHE A 484 16.79 -7.79 25.66
C PHE A 484 15.72 -8.67 25.04
N LEU A 485 15.07 -8.24 23.95
CA LEU A 485 14.07 -9.06 23.27
C LEU A 485 14.78 -10.16 22.46
N VAL A 486 14.34 -11.39 22.66
CA VAL A 486 14.64 -12.53 21.80
C VAL A 486 13.39 -12.81 20.99
N LEU A 487 13.46 -12.56 19.68
CA LEU A 487 12.34 -12.73 18.77
C LEU A 487 12.24 -14.20 18.28
N PRO A 488 11.05 -14.65 17.85
CA PRO A 488 10.88 -15.99 17.28
C PRO A 488 11.76 -16.21 16.05
N ALA A 489 12.35 -17.39 15.94
CA ALA A 489 13.25 -17.71 14.83
C ALA A 489 12.58 -17.59 13.46
N ILE A 490 13.41 -17.29 12.47
CA ILE A 490 13.05 -17.27 11.05
C ILE A 490 13.81 -18.39 10.36
N ASP A 491 13.07 -19.28 9.72
CA ASP A 491 13.65 -20.36 8.95
C ASP A 491 14.20 -19.82 7.62
N PRO A 492 15.49 -20.02 7.31
CA PRO A 492 16.05 -19.56 6.04
C PRO A 492 15.46 -20.35 4.87
N LEU A 493 15.14 -19.66 3.78
CA LEU A 493 14.75 -20.28 2.54
C LEU A 493 15.99 -20.73 1.74
N PRO A 494 15.93 -21.92 1.11
CA PRO A 494 17.02 -22.40 0.29
C PRO A 494 17.20 -21.52 -0.95
N THR A 495 18.41 -21.50 -1.51
CA THR A 495 18.63 -21.02 -2.88
C THR A 495 18.11 -22.09 -3.85
N THR A 496 17.29 -21.70 -4.81
CA THR A 496 16.59 -22.62 -5.71
C THR A 496 16.64 -22.14 -7.16
N SER A 497 15.69 -22.57 -8.00
CA SER A 497 15.55 -22.08 -9.38
C SER A 497 15.47 -20.56 -9.41
N VAL A 498 16.15 -19.98 -10.39
CA VAL A 498 16.21 -18.54 -10.59
C VAL A 498 15.20 -18.13 -11.65
N ARG A 499 14.44 -17.08 -11.33
CA ARG A 499 13.63 -16.34 -12.28
C ARG A 499 14.22 -14.94 -12.43
N ARG A 500 14.42 -14.49 -13.67
CA ARG A 500 15.00 -13.18 -13.95
C ARG A 500 13.96 -12.25 -14.53
N LEU A 501 13.79 -11.12 -13.87
CA LEU A 501 12.73 -10.15 -14.13
C LEU A 501 13.37 -8.79 -14.39
N ALA A 502 12.72 -8.00 -15.24
CA ALA A 502 13.19 -6.66 -15.59
C ALA A 502 12.17 -5.61 -15.13
N LEU A 503 12.70 -4.49 -14.65
CA LEU A 503 11.96 -3.25 -14.43
C LEU A 503 12.42 -2.27 -15.51
N VAL A 504 11.47 -1.74 -16.29
CA VAL A 504 11.75 -0.92 -17.47
C VAL A 504 10.81 0.29 -17.47
N GLU A 505 11.33 1.44 -17.87
CA GLU A 505 10.53 2.63 -18.17
C GLU A 505 10.49 2.80 -19.69
N GLU A 506 9.30 2.98 -20.25
CA GLU A 506 9.09 3.21 -21.67
C GLU A 506 8.91 4.71 -21.93
N MET A 507 9.75 5.25 -22.82
CA MET A 507 9.78 6.66 -23.18
C MET A 507 9.05 6.90 -24.50
N SER A 508 8.42 8.06 -24.66
CA SER A 508 7.77 8.46 -25.90
C SER A 508 8.77 8.44 -27.07
N MET A 509 8.31 7.92 -28.20
CA MET A 509 9.09 7.92 -29.45
C MET A 509 8.55 8.96 -30.45
N ALA A 510 7.67 9.86 -30.00
CA ALA A 510 7.10 10.91 -30.83
C ALA A 510 8.20 11.90 -31.32
N PRO A 511 8.32 12.16 -32.63
CA PRO A 511 9.36 13.05 -33.17
C PRO A 511 9.38 14.46 -32.56
N GLU A 512 8.22 14.98 -32.20
CA GLU A 512 8.02 16.28 -31.56
C GLU A 512 8.52 16.34 -30.10
N LEU A 513 8.68 15.18 -29.43
CA LEU A 513 9.15 15.07 -28.04
C LEU A 513 10.57 14.51 -27.96
N ALA A 514 11.25 14.31 -29.10
CA ALA A 514 12.54 13.62 -29.14
C ALA A 514 13.70 14.35 -28.41
N GLU A 515 13.56 15.64 -28.10
CA GLU A 515 14.58 16.37 -27.32
C GLU A 515 14.55 16.01 -25.83
N ASP A 516 13.36 15.74 -25.29
CA ASP A 516 13.13 15.38 -23.89
C ASP A 516 11.90 14.45 -23.82
N PRO A 517 12.06 13.17 -24.20
CA PRO A 517 10.93 12.27 -24.35
C PRO A 517 10.34 11.94 -22.97
N PRO A 518 9.04 12.18 -22.74
CA PRO A 518 8.41 11.85 -21.46
C PRO A 518 8.19 10.34 -21.31
N PRO A 519 8.13 9.81 -20.07
CA PRO A 519 7.74 8.42 -19.85
C PRO A 519 6.25 8.21 -20.15
N ILE A 520 5.95 7.16 -20.91
CA ILE A 520 4.60 6.78 -21.34
C ILE A 520 4.05 5.54 -20.64
N ALA A 521 4.93 4.72 -20.06
CA ALA A 521 4.57 3.59 -19.21
C ALA A 521 5.76 3.16 -18.34
N ALA A 522 5.48 2.62 -17.16
CA ALA A 522 6.41 1.79 -16.42
C ALA A 522 6.02 0.32 -16.61
N LEU A 523 6.96 -0.56 -16.90
CA LEU A 523 6.68 -1.94 -17.31
C LEU A 523 7.52 -2.95 -16.55
N LEU A 524 6.94 -4.13 -16.40
CA LEU A 524 7.62 -5.32 -15.93
C LEU A 524 7.91 -6.25 -17.11
N GLY A 525 8.91 -7.10 -16.95
CA GLY A 525 9.15 -8.16 -17.93
C GLY A 525 10.24 -9.12 -17.51
N THR A 526 10.94 -9.71 -18.48
CA THR A 526 11.87 -10.81 -18.23
C THR A 526 13.26 -10.52 -18.79
N VAL A 527 14.29 -11.10 -18.16
CA VAL A 527 15.65 -11.11 -18.68
C VAL A 527 16.00 -12.52 -19.11
N ASP A 528 16.43 -12.68 -20.36
CA ASP A 528 16.73 -13.99 -20.91
C ASP A 528 18.11 -14.55 -20.46
N ALA A 529 18.50 -15.71 -21.00
CA ALA A 529 19.78 -16.33 -20.68
C ALA A 529 21.00 -15.54 -21.17
N THR A 530 20.82 -14.66 -22.17
CA THR A 530 21.85 -13.81 -22.75
C THR A 530 22.00 -12.48 -22.03
N GLY A 531 21.10 -12.15 -21.10
CA GLY A 531 21.07 -10.86 -20.41
C GLY A 531 20.20 -9.82 -21.14
N THR A 532 19.44 -10.21 -22.15
CA THR A 532 18.56 -9.27 -22.88
C THR A 532 17.23 -9.16 -22.16
N TRP A 533 16.79 -7.95 -21.83
CA TRP A 533 15.47 -7.71 -21.24
C TRP A 533 14.38 -7.55 -22.30
N SER A 534 13.16 -7.86 -21.89
CA SER A 534 11.92 -7.65 -22.64
C SER A 534 10.86 -7.09 -21.71
N THR A 535 9.89 -6.37 -22.25
CA THR A 535 8.75 -5.83 -21.50
C THR A 535 7.48 -6.65 -21.76
N SER A 536 6.50 -6.52 -20.87
CA SER A 536 5.19 -7.14 -21.03
C SER A 536 4.11 -6.21 -20.47
N MET A 537 3.01 -6.09 -21.20
CA MET A 537 1.81 -5.38 -20.76
C MET A 537 1.03 -6.22 -19.76
N TRP A 538 0.07 -5.62 -19.04
CA TRP A 538 -0.83 -6.40 -18.17
C TRP A 538 -1.56 -7.52 -18.92
N SER A 539 -2.08 -7.24 -20.13
CA SER A 539 -2.82 -8.20 -20.96
C SER A 539 -2.00 -9.38 -21.50
N ASP A 540 -0.68 -9.26 -21.55
CA ASP A 540 0.17 -10.27 -22.18
C ASP A 540 0.09 -11.61 -21.44
N PRO A 541 0.33 -12.75 -22.12
CA PRO A 541 0.30 -14.06 -21.49
C PRO A 541 1.18 -14.14 -20.24
N VAL A 542 0.69 -14.79 -19.18
CA VAL A 542 1.45 -14.96 -17.92
C VAL A 542 2.81 -15.64 -18.16
N THR A 543 3.89 -14.99 -17.72
CA THR A 543 5.27 -15.49 -17.78
C THR A 543 5.76 -16.01 -16.43
N GLU A 544 5.27 -15.45 -15.33
CA GLU A 544 5.59 -15.85 -13.95
C GLU A 544 4.66 -16.99 -13.51
N ASN A 545 5.12 -18.23 -13.65
CA ASN A 545 4.28 -19.42 -13.49
C ASN A 545 4.90 -20.53 -12.60
N PRO A 546 5.24 -20.24 -11.34
CA PRO A 546 5.83 -21.23 -10.43
C PRO A 546 4.90 -22.44 -10.19
N ALA A 547 5.47 -23.62 -9.98
CA ALA A 547 4.69 -24.78 -9.56
C ALA A 547 4.23 -24.65 -8.10
N VAL A 548 3.08 -25.24 -7.74
CA VAL A 548 2.63 -25.31 -6.34
C VAL A 548 3.68 -26.04 -5.49
N GLY A 549 4.09 -25.43 -4.39
CA GLY A 549 5.14 -25.88 -3.49
C GLY A 549 6.56 -25.58 -3.96
N ALA A 550 6.75 -24.95 -5.13
CA ALA A 550 8.07 -24.53 -5.59
C ALA A 550 8.60 -23.41 -4.70
N ALA A 551 9.92 -23.42 -4.48
CA ALA A 551 10.64 -22.25 -4.02
C ALA A 551 11.43 -21.69 -5.19
N GLU A 552 11.46 -20.37 -5.35
CA GLU A 552 12.24 -19.68 -6.38
C GLU A 552 13.08 -18.57 -5.74
N THR A 553 14.19 -18.24 -6.40
CA THR A 553 14.87 -16.96 -6.23
C THR A 553 14.48 -16.07 -7.40
N TRP A 554 13.86 -14.93 -7.11
CA TRP A 554 13.60 -13.91 -8.12
C TRP A 554 14.75 -12.91 -8.12
N GLU A 555 15.36 -12.73 -9.28
CA GLU A 555 16.34 -11.69 -9.59
C GLU A 555 15.60 -10.56 -10.31
N ILE A 556 15.43 -9.44 -9.61
CA ILE A 556 14.72 -8.26 -10.11
C ILE A 556 15.78 -7.27 -10.56
N TYR A 557 15.98 -7.17 -11.88
CA TYR A 557 16.93 -6.26 -12.50
C TYR A 557 16.27 -4.92 -12.75
N ASN A 558 16.76 -3.86 -12.12
CA ASN A 558 16.25 -2.52 -12.33
C ASN A 558 17.08 -1.77 -13.38
N SER A 559 16.50 -1.57 -14.56
CA SER A 559 17.13 -0.81 -15.65
C SER A 559 16.78 0.68 -15.65
N THR A 560 15.93 1.12 -14.73
CA THR A 560 15.40 2.50 -14.66
C THR A 560 16.24 3.39 -13.74
N ALA A 561 15.93 4.69 -13.73
CA ALA A 561 16.53 5.67 -12.83
C ALA A 561 15.91 5.68 -11.42
N ASP A 562 14.75 5.04 -11.23
CA ASP A 562 13.98 5.11 -9.98
C ASP A 562 14.04 3.82 -9.18
N ALA A 563 13.97 3.95 -7.85
CA ALA A 563 13.76 2.80 -6.99
C ALA A 563 12.29 2.40 -7.00
N HIS A 564 12.03 1.11 -7.21
CA HIS A 564 10.67 0.57 -7.27
C HIS A 564 10.38 -0.31 -6.05
N PRO A 565 9.32 -0.04 -5.26
CA PRO A 565 8.84 -0.96 -4.23
C PRO A 565 8.11 -2.14 -4.89
N ILE A 566 8.81 -3.24 -5.14
CA ILE A 566 8.22 -4.42 -5.77
C ILE A 566 7.48 -5.26 -4.73
N HIS A 567 6.18 -5.44 -4.94
CA HIS A 567 5.27 -6.26 -4.15
C HIS A 567 4.92 -7.56 -4.89
N VAL A 568 4.83 -8.67 -4.15
CA VAL A 568 4.35 -9.96 -4.66
C VAL A 568 3.21 -10.45 -3.77
N HIS A 569 2.03 -10.67 -4.35
CA HIS A 569 0.85 -11.16 -3.62
C HIS A 569 1.05 -12.60 -3.11
N GLU A 570 0.16 -13.06 -2.21
CA GLU A 570 0.11 -14.39 -1.57
C GLU A 570 1.32 -14.80 -0.72
N VAL A 571 2.53 -14.43 -1.11
CA VAL A 571 3.77 -14.92 -0.51
C VAL A 571 4.37 -13.88 0.43
N VAL A 572 5.24 -14.37 1.31
CA VAL A 572 6.28 -13.57 1.93
C VAL A 572 7.64 -14.14 1.52
N PHE A 573 8.64 -13.28 1.50
CA PHE A 573 9.97 -13.58 1.02
C PHE A 573 11.07 -13.09 1.95
N GLN A 574 12.26 -13.65 1.76
CA GLN A 574 13.49 -13.18 2.37
C GLN A 574 14.31 -12.45 1.32
N VAL A 575 14.77 -11.25 1.65
CA VAL A 575 15.77 -10.55 0.84
C VAL A 575 17.10 -11.30 0.98
N ALA A 576 17.72 -11.64 -0.14
CA ALA A 576 18.96 -12.40 -0.17
C ALA A 576 20.18 -11.49 -0.24
N ASP A 577 20.17 -10.57 -1.21
CA ASP A 577 21.23 -9.61 -1.48
C ASP A 577 20.78 -8.60 -2.54
N ARG A 578 21.61 -7.58 -2.74
CA ARG A 578 21.56 -6.69 -3.90
C ARG A 578 22.92 -6.61 -4.53
N GLU A 579 23.00 -6.45 -5.85
CA GLU A 579 24.27 -6.40 -6.58
C GLU A 579 24.20 -5.36 -7.70
N PRO A 580 25.22 -4.51 -7.88
CA PRO A 580 25.28 -3.61 -9.02
C PRO A 580 25.17 -4.34 -10.37
N VAL A 581 24.60 -3.70 -11.37
CA VAL A 581 24.50 -4.22 -12.75
C VAL A 581 25.19 -3.30 -13.76
N VAL A 582 25.58 -3.87 -14.90
CA VAL A 582 25.93 -3.13 -16.11
C VAL A 582 24.70 -3.13 -17.03
N ILE A 583 24.34 -1.95 -17.53
CA ILE A 583 23.19 -1.72 -18.40
C ILE A 583 23.69 -1.18 -19.73
N ASP A 584 23.24 -1.78 -20.84
CA ASP A 584 23.36 -1.26 -22.20
C ASP A 584 21.95 -1.11 -22.78
N GLU A 585 21.41 0.10 -22.65
CA GLU A 585 20.08 0.47 -23.15
C GLU A 585 19.96 0.34 -24.67
N ALA A 586 21.05 0.51 -25.43
CA ALA A 586 20.97 0.43 -26.89
C ALA A 586 20.72 -1.01 -27.38
N THR A 587 21.14 -2.00 -26.60
CA THR A 587 20.96 -3.42 -26.90
C THR A 587 19.99 -4.13 -25.96
N HIS A 588 19.37 -3.39 -25.04
CA HIS A 588 18.55 -3.90 -23.95
C HIS A 588 19.24 -5.00 -23.13
N HIS A 589 20.54 -4.85 -22.88
CA HIS A 589 21.34 -5.85 -22.19
C HIS A 589 21.67 -5.44 -20.74
N ILE A 590 21.36 -6.30 -19.78
CA ILE A 590 21.61 -6.11 -18.35
C ILE A 590 22.28 -7.34 -17.74
N ALA A 591 23.30 -7.12 -16.91
CA ALA A 591 24.01 -8.22 -16.23
C ALA A 591 24.60 -7.79 -14.89
N PRO A 592 24.73 -8.71 -13.91
CA PRO A 592 25.42 -8.42 -12.65
C PRO A 592 26.88 -8.03 -12.86
N ALA A 593 27.35 -7.04 -12.09
CA ALA A 593 28.68 -6.46 -12.19
C ALA A 593 29.66 -6.95 -11.09
N GLY A 594 29.21 -7.82 -10.17
CA GLY A 594 29.93 -8.17 -8.96
C GLY A 594 29.69 -7.18 -7.81
N GLY A 595 30.08 -7.58 -6.60
CA GLY A 595 29.99 -6.71 -5.42
C GLY A 595 28.67 -6.80 -4.65
N ALA A 596 28.05 -7.99 -4.63
CA ALA A 596 26.80 -8.21 -3.89
C ALA A 596 26.92 -7.79 -2.41
N ARG A 597 25.94 -7.01 -1.95
CA ARG A 597 25.77 -6.58 -0.57
C ARG A 597 24.62 -7.36 0.09
N PRO A 598 24.74 -7.71 1.37
CA PRO A 598 23.65 -8.35 2.10
C PRO A 598 22.43 -7.41 2.21
N PRO A 599 21.26 -7.93 2.63
CA PRO A 599 20.10 -7.11 2.94
C PRO A 599 20.42 -6.08 4.02
N ASP A 600 19.66 -4.99 4.05
CA ASP A 600 19.81 -4.00 5.11
C ASP A 600 19.42 -4.63 6.47
N PRO A 601 19.95 -4.13 7.60
CA PRO A 601 19.71 -4.76 8.91
C PRO A 601 18.22 -4.97 9.24
N GLY A 602 17.36 -4.04 8.81
CA GLY A 602 15.91 -4.08 8.98
C GLY A 602 15.17 -5.03 8.03
N GLU A 603 15.86 -5.68 7.10
CA GLU A 603 15.31 -6.63 6.13
C GLU A 603 15.64 -8.10 6.48
N ASN A 604 16.12 -8.37 7.70
CA ASN A 604 16.46 -9.72 8.17
C ASN A 604 15.23 -10.60 8.52
N GLY A 605 14.05 -10.18 8.05
CA GLY A 605 12.74 -10.74 8.37
C GLY A 605 12.05 -11.40 7.19
N TRP A 606 10.73 -11.53 7.30
CA TRP A 606 9.85 -11.79 6.17
C TRP A 606 9.34 -10.46 5.62
N LYS A 607 9.47 -10.25 4.32
CA LYS A 607 8.95 -9.09 3.59
C LYS A 607 7.93 -9.54 2.55
N ASP A 608 7.09 -8.63 2.09
CA ASP A 608 6.24 -8.84 0.90
C ASP A 608 6.37 -7.70 -0.12
N THR A 609 6.98 -6.58 0.27
CA THR A 609 7.39 -5.48 -0.59
C THR A 609 8.87 -5.22 -0.39
N VAL A 610 9.64 -5.01 -1.46
CA VAL A 610 11.09 -4.77 -1.43
C VAL A 610 11.49 -3.62 -2.34
N ILE A 611 12.42 -2.80 -1.87
CA ILE A 611 13.03 -1.75 -2.70
C ILE A 611 14.00 -2.39 -3.70
N ALA A 612 13.69 -2.28 -4.99
CA ALA A 612 14.59 -2.56 -6.09
C ALA A 612 15.26 -1.26 -6.55
N TYR A 613 16.50 -1.04 -6.12
CA TYR A 613 17.23 0.20 -6.41
C TYR A 613 17.69 0.28 -7.88
N PRO A 614 17.82 1.50 -8.44
CA PRO A 614 18.38 1.73 -9.77
C PRO A 614 19.75 1.11 -9.93
N GLY A 615 20.03 0.53 -11.10
CA GLY A 615 21.36 -0.01 -11.40
C GLY A 615 21.78 -1.19 -10.52
N GLU A 616 20.84 -1.84 -9.82
CA GLU A 616 21.07 -3.06 -9.05
C GLU A 616 20.14 -4.19 -9.52
N VAL A 617 20.57 -5.43 -9.31
CA VAL A 617 19.70 -6.61 -9.22
C VAL A 617 19.40 -6.87 -7.75
N THR A 618 18.11 -6.90 -7.42
CA THR A 618 17.62 -7.27 -6.09
C THR A 618 17.18 -8.73 -6.09
N ARG A 619 17.71 -9.53 -5.16
CA ARG A 619 17.41 -10.97 -5.07
C ARG A 619 16.52 -11.27 -3.88
N ILE A 620 15.37 -11.90 -4.13
CA ILE A 620 14.44 -12.35 -3.09
C ILE A 620 14.16 -13.84 -3.21
N ARG A 621 13.94 -14.51 -2.08
CA ARG A 621 13.65 -15.95 -2.00
C ARG A 621 12.27 -16.16 -1.41
N MET A 622 11.46 -17.00 -2.06
CA MET A 622 10.08 -17.24 -1.64
C MET A 622 9.63 -18.67 -1.95
N ARG A 623 8.49 -19.08 -1.38
CA ARG A 623 7.84 -20.37 -1.63
C ARG A 623 6.38 -20.14 -1.98
N PHE A 624 5.91 -20.84 -3.01
CA PHE A 624 4.57 -20.67 -3.58
C PHE A 624 3.65 -21.83 -3.18
N ASP A 625 3.07 -21.78 -1.99
CA ASP A 625 2.36 -22.93 -1.41
C ASP A 625 0.90 -23.05 -1.88
N ARG A 626 0.28 -21.95 -2.28
CA ARG A 626 -1.14 -21.91 -2.64
C ARG A 626 -1.34 -21.65 -4.13
N GLY A 627 -1.93 -22.61 -4.82
CA GLY A 627 -2.24 -22.46 -6.25
C GLY A 627 -3.32 -21.40 -6.49
N GLY A 628 -3.16 -20.61 -7.55
CA GLY A 628 -4.09 -19.53 -7.89
C GLY A 628 -3.55 -18.53 -8.89
N GLN A 629 -4.38 -17.54 -9.22
CA GLN A 629 -4.06 -16.38 -10.04
C GLN A 629 -3.85 -15.16 -9.14
N PHE A 630 -2.67 -14.55 -9.21
CA PHE A 630 -2.25 -13.45 -8.35
C PHE A 630 -1.51 -12.39 -9.19
N VAL A 631 -0.97 -11.35 -8.55
CA VAL A 631 -0.20 -10.30 -9.22
C VAL A 631 1.11 -9.98 -8.49
N TRP A 632 2.06 -9.45 -9.25
CA TRP A 632 3.24 -8.79 -8.71
C TRP A 632 3.40 -7.46 -9.43
N HIS A 633 3.81 -6.43 -8.70
CA HIS A 633 3.80 -5.07 -9.22
C HIS A 633 4.73 -4.12 -8.47
N CYS A 634 5.04 -2.98 -9.10
CA CYS A 634 5.54 -1.83 -8.39
C CYS A 634 4.41 -1.21 -7.55
N HIS A 635 4.71 -0.81 -6.32
CA HIS A 635 3.76 -0.19 -5.41
C HIS A 635 3.83 1.35 -5.39
N ILE A 636 4.56 1.95 -6.33
CA ILE A 636 4.24 3.30 -6.81
C ILE A 636 2.96 3.12 -7.63
N VAL A 637 1.82 3.50 -7.07
CA VAL A 637 0.50 3.14 -7.66
C VAL A 637 0.23 3.84 -8.99
N GLU A 638 0.91 4.94 -9.27
CA GLU A 638 0.94 5.54 -10.60
C GLU A 638 1.65 4.63 -11.63
N HIS A 639 2.75 3.96 -11.25
CA HIS A 639 3.43 2.96 -12.08
C HIS A 639 2.56 1.70 -12.23
N GLU A 640 1.97 1.21 -11.13
CA GLU A 640 1.05 0.06 -11.13
C GLU A 640 -0.05 0.20 -12.18
N ASP A 641 -0.71 1.36 -12.22
CA ASP A 641 -1.85 1.63 -13.10
C ASP A 641 -1.45 1.81 -14.58
N ASN A 642 -0.18 2.06 -14.90
CA ASN A 642 0.27 2.25 -16.28
C ASN A 642 1.73 1.82 -16.55
N GLU A 643 2.07 0.54 -16.66
CA GLU A 643 1.30 -0.69 -16.39
C GLU A 643 2.24 -1.68 -15.69
N MET A 644 2.94 -1.22 -14.65
CA MET A 644 4.01 -1.93 -13.95
C MET A 644 3.48 -2.98 -12.98
N MET A 645 2.50 -3.74 -13.46
CA MET A 645 1.82 -4.82 -12.79
C MET A 645 1.65 -5.98 -13.76
N ARG A 646 1.96 -7.19 -13.29
CA ARG A 646 1.83 -8.40 -14.09
C ARG A 646 1.08 -9.49 -13.34
N PRO A 647 0.18 -10.22 -14.01
CA PRO A 647 -0.40 -11.42 -13.45
C PRO A 647 0.68 -12.51 -13.34
N TYR A 648 0.67 -13.24 -12.23
CA TYR A 648 1.44 -14.47 -12.08
C TYR A 648 0.54 -15.61 -11.60
N ARG A 649 0.91 -16.84 -11.95
CA ARG A 649 0.07 -18.02 -11.70
C ARG A 649 0.83 -19.12 -10.98
N ILE A 650 0.36 -19.49 -9.80
CA ILE A 650 0.92 -20.63 -9.07
C ILE A 650 0.21 -21.91 -9.52
N GLY A 651 0.91 -22.74 -10.27
CA GLY A 651 0.38 -24.01 -10.81
C GLY A 651 -0.24 -23.88 -12.21
N PRO A 652 -1.03 -24.90 -12.62
CA PRO A 652 -1.62 -24.94 -13.96
C PRO A 652 -2.75 -23.91 -14.10
N GLU A 653 -3.16 -23.67 -15.35
CA GLU A 653 -4.41 -22.96 -15.63
C GLU A 653 -5.59 -23.65 -14.94
N GLN A 654 -6.42 -22.83 -14.31
CA GLN A 654 -7.57 -23.30 -13.58
C GLN A 654 -8.73 -23.55 -14.54
N PRO A 655 -9.46 -24.67 -14.40
CA PRO A 655 -10.60 -24.95 -15.26
C PRO A 655 -11.64 -23.83 -15.22
N GLY A 656 -11.95 -23.24 -16.37
CA GLY A 656 -12.93 -22.17 -16.50
C GLY A 656 -12.44 -20.78 -16.11
N GLN A 657 -11.13 -20.60 -15.83
CA GLN A 657 -10.58 -19.26 -15.70
C GLN A 657 -10.76 -18.48 -17.01
N PRO A 658 -10.92 -17.14 -16.95
CA PRO A 658 -10.88 -16.31 -18.15
C PRO A 658 -9.60 -16.57 -18.97
N GLY A 659 -9.74 -16.63 -20.28
CA GLY A 659 -8.59 -16.69 -21.18
C GLY A 659 -8.00 -15.29 -21.39
N HIS A 660 -6.73 -15.21 -21.78
CA HIS A 660 -6.20 -13.97 -22.32
C HIS A 660 -7.00 -13.59 -23.58
N PRO A 661 -7.45 -12.33 -23.74
CA PRO A 661 -8.00 -11.89 -25.01
C PRO A 661 -6.97 -12.21 -26.11
N PRO A 662 -7.40 -12.68 -27.29
CA PRO A 662 -6.48 -12.90 -28.39
C PRO A 662 -5.78 -11.57 -28.71
N ALA A 663 -4.45 -11.60 -28.73
CA ALA A 663 -3.59 -10.48 -29.13
C ALA A 663 -3.89 -9.97 -30.54
#